data_AF-A0A1I5E962-F1
#
_entry.id   AF-A0A1I5E962-F1
#
_cell.length_a   1.000
_cell.length_b   1.000
_cell.length_c   1.000
_cell.angle_alpha   90.00
_cell.angle_beta   90.00
_cell.angle_gamma   90.00
#
_symmetry.space_group_name_H-M   'P 1'
#
loop_
_entity.id
_entity.type
_entity.pdbx_description
1 polymer ?
#
loop_
_entity_poly.entity_id
_entity_poly.type
_entity_poly.pdbx_seq_one_letter_code
_entity_poly.pdbx_strand_id
1 'polypeptide(L)'
;MIEQTNLKQVYIPTIGEMQSRYEDDLREEALKSSEYENHKKVEEQGAFFKAFRRFEKRADKIPSDTKEGNVYYKKYKAYVEEETANKGKEIQEIENLIEYEKFFLRWERRVNSESNNYSHYGSSSATRYRVDRIKELEKELEMILKNSPEAWEFYYRRQLLSDIETVHQQRLVTVPYVANAKQKVIDSLNLGVPVYIVGHLGSGKTQLATEAAVDFTVQNRIQSELEYKMEEWFSVNPNATEKDGIGKFGEFLNERKLYYKNIFTNGSEEEIESLQPLFISGSHNLTYEDMFVEKTLSLKSSFSKGSYSDYLNMIIGDFYAWMDEHKTRLEQMTDEEQLQLKIQIWKSFSDLLVASNSAFGTEIKKIEREILIAVKEGRPVIVDELNTIAMQNLIALNDILQRHAGNTAYITGVGPVLIKPGFGFIGTGNLSSQMVNYEGTNELNPAFKSRFVTIEYNYVSQKTTGSLEDQEFPEKNELFRVIIARLADKNGNLHVPDSKRTLEELFRFSQLCKVTQNVFMGKWKDDEAQKDFGGDEPELRESVLSIRNILHVLDNWNVGEEKDLSKALWDGFISSITYPDDQNYILSQGVRFGFFPKGEGWNVETKATGEATTTYDEIRTCPYHYVRPLTESLSYLDVVHLVFGKGTPRKAFSKELKEALEIDNDDLPQIDGKKYQELDQQLSHLEHSKDLLEYMEGNGEDVQ
;
A
#
# COMPACT_ATOMS: atom_id res chain seq x y z
N MET A 1 12.57 -33.23 -66.05
CA MET A 1 12.06 -31.97 -65.49
C MET A 1 11.42 -32.28 -64.15
N ILE A 2 12.22 -32.20 -63.09
CA ILE A 2 11.78 -32.17 -61.70
C ILE A 2 12.58 -30.99 -61.14
N GLU A 3 11.90 -29.89 -60.86
CA GLU A 3 12.52 -28.71 -60.28
C GLU A 3 13.02 -29.05 -58.88
N GLN A 4 14.33 -28.97 -58.70
CA GLN A 4 14.98 -28.93 -57.40
C GLN A 4 14.64 -27.59 -56.76
N THR A 5 13.66 -27.58 -55.87
CA THR A 5 13.46 -26.48 -54.92
C THR A 5 14.64 -26.45 -53.96
N ASN A 6 15.54 -25.50 -54.18
CA ASN A 6 16.60 -25.11 -53.25
C ASN A 6 15.99 -24.82 -51.86
N LEU A 7 16.20 -25.73 -50.92
CA LEU A 7 16.06 -25.49 -49.48
C LEU A 7 17.03 -24.35 -49.11
N LYS A 8 16.50 -23.12 -49.02
CA LYS A 8 17.22 -22.00 -48.41
C LYS A 8 17.61 -22.42 -46.99
N GLN A 9 18.90 -22.25 -46.65
CA GLN A 9 19.41 -22.36 -45.29
C GLN A 9 18.47 -21.61 -44.34
N VAL A 10 17.77 -22.36 -43.47
CA VAL A 10 16.87 -21.78 -42.48
C VAL A 10 17.76 -21.15 -41.41
N TYR A 11 17.77 -19.82 -41.34
CA TYR A 11 18.51 -19.08 -40.33
C TYR A 11 17.93 -19.41 -38.94
N ILE A 12 18.72 -20.06 -38.09
CA ILE A 12 18.39 -20.30 -36.68
C ILE A 12 18.74 -19.00 -35.92
N PRO A 13 17.76 -18.27 -35.36
CA PRO A 13 18.03 -17.04 -34.62
C PRO A 13 18.83 -17.31 -33.36
N THR A 14 19.66 -16.35 -32.95
CA THR A 14 20.34 -16.42 -31.65
C THR A 14 19.35 -16.20 -30.49
N ILE A 15 19.72 -16.61 -29.27
CA ILE A 15 18.88 -16.37 -28.07
C ILE A 15 18.60 -14.88 -27.92
N GLY A 16 19.60 -14.01 -28.10
CA GLY A 16 19.44 -12.56 -27.97
C GLY A 16 18.47 -11.98 -29.01
N GLU A 17 18.50 -12.49 -30.25
CA GLU A 17 17.53 -12.09 -31.27
C GLU A 17 16.10 -12.56 -30.96
N MET A 18 15.94 -13.77 -30.39
CA MET A 18 14.63 -14.25 -29.95
C MET A 18 14.09 -13.47 -28.76
N GLN A 19 14.96 -13.10 -27.81
CA GLN A 19 14.61 -12.26 -26.66
C GLN A 19 14.22 -10.85 -27.07
N SER A 20 15.01 -10.19 -27.91
CA SER A 20 14.67 -8.86 -28.42
C SER A 20 13.33 -8.88 -29.18
N ARG A 21 13.08 -9.91 -29.98
CA ARG A 21 11.79 -10.07 -30.67
C ARG A 21 10.63 -10.30 -29.70
N TYR A 22 10.87 -11.04 -28.62
CA TYR A 22 9.86 -11.28 -27.57
C TYR A 22 9.52 -9.99 -26.83
N GLU A 23 10.51 -9.19 -26.46
CA GLU A 23 10.32 -7.87 -25.85
C GLU A 23 9.54 -6.92 -26.78
N ASP A 24 9.87 -6.88 -28.07
CA ASP A 24 9.16 -6.05 -29.04
C ASP A 24 7.70 -6.49 -29.23
N ASP A 25 7.43 -7.80 -29.26
CA ASP A 25 6.07 -8.36 -29.31
C ASP A 25 5.26 -7.99 -28.07
N LEU A 26 5.87 -8.02 -26.87
CA LEU A 26 5.23 -7.57 -25.63
C LEU A 26 4.91 -6.06 -25.66
N ARG A 27 5.79 -5.23 -26.23
CA ARG A 27 5.52 -3.78 -26.41
C ARG A 27 4.37 -3.54 -27.40
N GLU A 28 4.30 -4.33 -28.47
CA GLU A 28 3.16 -4.28 -29.39
C GLU A 28 1.85 -4.75 -28.73
N GLU A 29 1.89 -5.79 -27.90
CA GLU A 29 0.73 -6.26 -27.12
C GLU A 29 0.27 -5.19 -26.12
N ALA A 30 1.20 -4.54 -25.41
CA ALA A 30 0.91 -3.44 -24.48
C ALA A 30 0.20 -2.26 -25.17
N LEU A 31 0.62 -1.91 -26.39
CA LEU A 31 -0.05 -0.91 -27.22
C LEU A 31 -1.49 -1.31 -27.53
N LYS A 32 -1.72 -2.56 -27.97
CA LYS A 32 -3.05 -3.07 -28.31
C LYS A 32 -3.98 -3.16 -27.08
N SER A 33 -3.46 -3.56 -25.92
CA SER A 33 -4.26 -3.66 -24.68
C SER A 33 -4.73 -2.30 -24.19
N SER A 34 -3.86 -1.29 -24.27
CA SER A 34 -4.18 0.11 -23.91
C SER A 34 -5.35 0.66 -24.75
N GLU A 35 -5.38 0.32 -26.04
CA GLU A 35 -6.50 0.69 -26.92
C GLU A 35 -7.80 0.01 -26.47
N TYR A 36 -7.75 -1.31 -26.22
CA TYR A 36 -8.93 -2.09 -25.84
C TYR A 36 -9.54 -1.66 -24.50
N GLU A 37 -8.73 -1.40 -23.47
CA GLU A 37 -9.25 -0.90 -22.18
C GLU A 37 -9.91 0.47 -22.32
N ASN A 38 -9.34 1.34 -23.16
CA ASN A 38 -9.92 2.62 -23.52
C ASN A 38 -11.24 2.51 -24.29
N HIS A 39 -11.62 1.33 -24.80
CA HIS A 39 -12.91 1.11 -25.47
C HIS A 39 -14.02 0.67 -24.52
N LYS A 40 -13.72 -0.06 -23.43
CA LYS A 40 -14.74 -0.66 -22.55
C LYS A 40 -15.64 0.38 -21.86
N LYS A 41 -15.07 1.46 -21.29
CA LYS A 41 -15.85 2.57 -20.70
C LYS A 41 -16.47 3.50 -21.75
N VAL A 42 -16.02 3.42 -23.00
CA VAL A 42 -16.50 4.25 -24.10
C VAL A 42 -17.75 3.67 -24.71
N GLU A 43 -17.94 2.36 -24.64
CA GLU A 43 -19.19 1.71 -25.02
C GLU A 43 -20.38 2.22 -24.19
N GLU A 44 -20.15 2.57 -22.93
CA GLU A 44 -21.11 3.19 -22.01
C GLU A 44 -21.40 4.67 -22.34
N GLN A 45 -20.56 5.32 -23.15
CA GLN A 45 -20.75 6.72 -23.55
C GLN A 45 -21.70 6.86 -24.74
N GLY A 46 -22.34 8.03 -24.83
CA GLY A 46 -23.30 8.34 -25.89
C GLY A 46 -22.70 8.36 -27.30
N ALA A 47 -23.56 8.20 -28.31
CA ALA A 47 -23.16 8.18 -29.73
C ALA A 47 -22.38 9.44 -30.17
N PHE A 48 -22.64 10.60 -29.56
CA PHE A 48 -21.90 11.83 -29.79
C PHE A 48 -20.41 11.68 -29.46
N PHE A 49 -20.07 11.18 -28.26
CA PHE A 49 -18.68 11.00 -27.84
C PHE A 49 -17.94 10.04 -28.78
N LYS A 50 -18.59 8.92 -29.16
CA LYS A 50 -18.03 7.94 -30.09
C LYS A 50 -17.76 8.52 -31.48
N ALA A 51 -18.67 9.35 -32.00
CA ALA A 51 -18.56 9.92 -33.34
C ALA A 51 -17.48 11.02 -33.45
N PHE A 52 -17.23 11.77 -32.37
CA PHE A 52 -16.33 12.93 -32.39
C PHE A 52 -14.99 12.72 -31.64
N ARG A 53 -14.78 11.60 -30.95
CA ARG A 53 -13.48 11.28 -30.34
C ARG A 53 -12.40 11.15 -31.42
N ARG A 54 -11.24 11.75 -31.15
CA ARG A 54 -10.06 11.70 -32.03
C ARG A 54 -8.89 11.10 -31.27
N PHE A 55 -7.97 10.50 -32.02
CA PHE A 55 -6.75 9.90 -31.49
C PHE A 55 -5.52 10.65 -32.00
N GLU A 56 -4.43 10.57 -31.25
CA GLU A 56 -3.14 11.10 -31.66
C GLU A 56 -2.64 10.43 -32.95
N LYS A 57 -2.00 11.20 -33.83
CA LYS A 57 -1.36 10.68 -35.04
C LYS A 57 -0.09 9.91 -34.64
N ARG A 58 -0.02 8.65 -35.03
CA ARG A 58 1.13 7.78 -34.73
C ARG A 58 2.26 8.04 -35.71
N ALA A 59 3.50 7.83 -35.28
CA ALA A 59 4.60 7.65 -36.22
C ALA A 59 4.36 6.37 -37.03
N ASP A 60 4.43 6.48 -38.35
CA ASP A 60 4.41 5.33 -39.23
C ASP A 60 5.64 4.45 -38.97
N LYS A 61 5.38 3.18 -38.60
CA LYS A 61 6.27 2.00 -38.66
C LYS A 61 7.34 1.83 -37.58
N ILE A 62 7.17 0.79 -36.76
CA ILE A 62 8.11 -0.32 -36.86
C ILE A 62 7.68 -1.08 -38.12
N PRO A 63 8.54 -1.28 -39.13
CA PRO A 63 8.20 -2.21 -40.17
C PRO A 63 8.06 -3.54 -39.44
N SER A 64 6.84 -4.04 -39.33
CA SER A 64 6.63 -5.47 -39.21
C SER A 64 7.34 -6.02 -40.45
N ASP A 65 8.60 -6.42 -40.31
CA ASP A 65 9.29 -7.20 -41.31
C ASP A 65 8.64 -8.58 -41.17
N THR A 66 7.38 -8.64 -41.59
CA THR A 66 6.53 -9.82 -41.73
C THR A 66 7.05 -10.59 -42.92
N LYS A 67 8.33 -10.95 -42.88
CA LYS A 67 8.80 -12.19 -43.44
C LYS A 67 8.43 -13.26 -42.43
N GLU A 68 7.23 -13.81 -42.66
CA GLU A 68 6.82 -15.19 -42.38
C GLU A 68 7.28 -15.78 -41.04
N GLY A 69 6.28 -16.11 -40.20
CA GLY A 69 6.44 -16.67 -38.87
C GLY A 69 7.60 -17.65 -38.74
N ASN A 70 8.69 -17.18 -38.15
CA ASN A 70 9.81 -18.02 -37.79
C ASN A 70 9.30 -19.05 -36.77
N VAL A 71 9.28 -20.33 -37.19
CA VAL A 71 8.80 -21.44 -36.36
C VAL A 71 9.55 -21.49 -35.04
N TYR A 72 10.84 -21.15 -35.02
CA TYR A 72 11.66 -21.09 -33.82
C TYR A 72 11.19 -20.00 -32.84
N TYR A 73 10.77 -18.83 -33.32
CA TYR A 73 10.24 -17.77 -32.44
C TYR A 73 8.90 -18.19 -31.81
N LYS A 74 8.00 -18.81 -32.59
CA LYS A 74 6.72 -19.30 -32.04
C LYS A 74 6.92 -20.39 -30.98
N LYS A 75 7.85 -21.33 -31.25
CA LYS A 75 8.26 -22.36 -30.27
C LYS A 75 8.90 -21.72 -29.03
N TYR A 76 9.74 -20.71 -29.21
CA TYR A 76 10.36 -19.96 -28.12
C TYR A 76 9.32 -19.23 -27.24
N LYS A 77 8.37 -18.50 -27.85
CA LYS A 77 7.29 -17.81 -27.12
C LYS A 77 6.46 -18.79 -26.30
N ALA A 78 6.03 -19.90 -26.91
CA ALA A 78 5.27 -20.95 -26.23
C ALA A 78 6.06 -21.58 -25.07
N TYR A 79 7.36 -21.84 -25.26
CA TYR A 79 8.23 -22.33 -24.19
C TYR A 79 8.30 -21.33 -23.02
N VAL A 80 8.54 -20.04 -23.29
CA VAL A 80 8.66 -19.02 -22.23
C VAL A 80 7.37 -18.95 -21.42
N GLU A 81 6.22 -18.91 -22.09
CA GLU A 81 4.92 -18.87 -21.43
C GLU A 81 4.65 -20.14 -20.58
N GLU A 82 4.96 -21.33 -21.10
CA GLU A 82 4.78 -22.59 -20.39
C GLU A 82 5.72 -22.73 -19.19
N GLU A 83 7.00 -22.40 -19.37
CA GLU A 83 8.01 -22.52 -18.32
C GLU A 83 7.79 -21.47 -17.22
N THR A 84 7.37 -20.25 -17.59
CA THR A 84 6.93 -19.22 -16.64
C THR A 84 5.72 -19.68 -15.82
N ALA A 85 4.75 -20.36 -16.44
CA ALA A 85 3.60 -20.92 -15.73
C ALA A 85 3.99 -22.07 -14.79
N ASN A 86 4.93 -22.94 -15.21
CA ASN A 86 5.44 -24.04 -14.39
C ASN A 86 6.24 -23.52 -13.19
N LYS A 87 7.16 -22.58 -13.41
CA LYS A 87 7.90 -21.89 -12.33
C LYS A 87 6.98 -21.11 -11.42
N GLY A 88 5.91 -20.53 -11.95
CA GLY A 88 4.88 -19.86 -11.15
C GLY A 88 4.16 -20.81 -10.18
N LYS A 89 3.86 -22.05 -10.59
CA LYS A 89 3.30 -23.08 -9.70
C LYS A 89 4.30 -23.49 -8.61
N GLU A 90 5.56 -23.71 -8.98
CA GLU A 90 6.64 -24.04 -8.04
C GLU A 90 6.80 -22.97 -6.95
N ILE A 91 6.80 -21.69 -7.34
CA ILE A 91 6.84 -20.55 -6.40
C ILE A 91 5.61 -20.56 -5.47
N GLN A 92 4.41 -20.75 -6.03
CA GLN A 92 3.17 -20.77 -5.23
C GLN A 92 3.12 -21.93 -4.24
N GLU A 93 3.67 -23.09 -4.59
CA GLU A 93 3.78 -24.24 -3.69
C GLU A 93 4.70 -23.93 -2.51
N ILE A 94 5.87 -23.32 -2.76
CA ILE A 94 6.80 -22.91 -1.70
C ILE A 94 6.19 -21.82 -0.81
N GLU A 95 5.51 -20.84 -1.38
CA GLU A 95 4.82 -19.80 -0.61
C GLU A 95 3.69 -20.38 0.25
N ASN A 96 2.94 -21.35 -0.27
CA ASN A 96 1.92 -22.05 0.51
C ASN A 96 2.53 -22.84 1.67
N LEU A 97 3.70 -23.47 1.47
CA LEU A 97 4.46 -24.12 2.54
C LEU A 97 4.91 -23.11 3.59
N ILE A 98 5.45 -21.96 3.20
CA ILE A 98 5.85 -20.90 4.13
C ILE A 98 4.65 -20.43 4.96
N GLU A 99 3.50 -20.21 4.34
CA GLU A 99 2.27 -19.80 5.04
C GLU A 99 1.73 -20.89 5.97
N TYR A 100 1.84 -22.17 5.59
CA TYR A 100 1.49 -23.31 6.43
C TYR A 100 2.36 -23.39 7.67
N GLU A 101 3.68 -23.25 7.52
CA GLU A 101 4.62 -23.24 8.64
C GLU A 101 4.39 -22.03 9.57
N LYS A 102 4.07 -20.84 9.00
CA LYS A 102 3.67 -19.65 9.77
C LYS A 102 2.37 -19.86 10.54
N PHE A 103 1.38 -20.53 9.94
CA PHE A 103 0.11 -20.88 10.58
C PHE A 103 0.33 -21.76 11.81
N PHE A 104 1.12 -22.83 11.69
CA PHE A 104 1.47 -23.68 12.82
C PHE A 104 2.30 -22.96 13.88
N LEU A 105 3.25 -22.12 13.46
CA LEU A 105 4.04 -21.32 14.39
C LEU A 105 3.15 -20.40 15.26
N ARG A 106 2.12 -19.78 14.68
CA ARG A 106 1.15 -18.95 15.42
C ARG A 106 0.33 -19.79 16.39
N TRP A 107 -0.18 -20.93 15.93
CA TRP A 107 -0.97 -21.84 16.77
C TRP A 107 -0.15 -22.36 17.96
N GLU A 108 1.08 -22.84 17.71
CA GLU A 108 1.99 -23.33 18.75
C GLU A 108 2.32 -22.24 19.79
N ARG A 109 2.54 -21.00 19.34
CA ARG A 109 2.76 -19.86 20.24
C ARG A 109 1.55 -19.59 21.12
N ARG A 110 0.34 -19.63 20.56
CA ARG A 110 -0.90 -19.43 21.34
C ARG A 110 -1.07 -20.51 22.40
N VAL A 111 -0.95 -21.79 22.03
CA VAL A 111 -1.07 -22.93 22.97
C VAL A 111 -0.03 -22.83 24.08
N ASN A 112 1.20 -22.40 23.75
CA ASN A 112 2.24 -22.18 24.76
C ASN A 112 1.92 -20.98 25.68
N SER A 113 1.28 -19.93 25.16
CA SER A 113 0.85 -18.79 25.98
C SER A 113 -0.28 -19.15 26.95
N GLU A 114 -1.25 -19.93 26.48
CA GLU A 114 -2.40 -20.40 27.27
C GLU A 114 -1.96 -21.32 28.42
N SER A 115 -1.08 -22.28 28.12
CA SER A 115 -0.55 -23.20 29.13
C SER A 115 0.27 -22.52 30.23
N ASN A 116 0.83 -21.32 29.97
CA ASN A 116 1.61 -20.54 30.92
C ASN A 116 0.83 -19.35 31.53
N ASN A 117 -0.51 -19.38 31.52
CA ASN A 117 -1.38 -18.30 32.04
C ASN A 117 -1.04 -16.92 31.44
N TYR A 118 -0.65 -16.86 30.16
CA TYR A 118 -0.28 -15.63 29.44
C TYR A 118 0.85 -14.80 30.09
N SER A 119 1.62 -15.40 31.01
CA SER A 119 2.65 -14.72 31.80
C SER A 119 4.07 -15.01 31.34
N HIS A 120 4.27 -16.09 30.55
CA HIS A 120 5.59 -16.53 30.12
C HIS A 120 5.61 -16.87 28.62
N TYR A 121 6.44 -16.15 27.86
CA TYR A 121 6.73 -16.44 26.45
C TYR A 121 7.96 -17.35 26.38
N GLY A 122 7.75 -18.65 26.27
CA GLY A 122 8.82 -19.65 26.13
C GLY A 122 9.06 -20.07 24.67
N SER A 123 10.31 -20.38 24.34
CA SER A 123 10.63 -21.09 23.09
C SER A 123 10.56 -22.60 23.29
N SER A 124 9.76 -23.29 22.48
CA SER A 124 9.64 -24.76 22.46
C SER A 124 10.43 -25.38 21.29
N SER A 125 10.69 -26.68 21.34
CA SER A 125 11.31 -27.41 20.22
C SER A 125 10.50 -27.27 18.93
N ALA A 126 9.17 -27.35 19.02
CA ALA A 126 8.26 -27.20 17.89
C ALA A 126 8.37 -25.79 17.28
N THR A 127 8.31 -24.73 18.10
CA THR A 127 8.41 -23.35 17.58
C THR A 127 9.77 -23.06 16.92
N ARG A 128 10.86 -23.68 17.41
CA ARG A 128 12.20 -23.56 16.79
C ARG A 128 12.24 -24.26 15.43
N TYR A 129 11.73 -25.48 15.35
CA TYR A 129 11.62 -26.23 14.10
C TYR A 129 10.88 -25.42 13.03
N ARG A 130 9.71 -24.85 13.37
CA ARG A 130 8.91 -24.04 12.44
C ARG A 130 9.68 -22.81 11.94
N VAL A 131 10.36 -22.10 12.84
CA VAL A 131 11.18 -20.92 12.47
C VAL A 131 12.34 -21.30 11.55
N ASP A 132 13.04 -22.39 11.84
CA ASP A 132 14.15 -22.85 11.00
C ASP A 132 13.66 -23.31 9.63
N ARG A 133 12.51 -24.02 9.58
CA ARG A 133 11.89 -24.46 8.33
C ARG A 133 11.44 -23.31 7.44
N ILE A 134 10.84 -22.26 8.02
CA ILE A 134 10.47 -21.04 7.27
C ILE A 134 11.71 -20.43 6.61
N LYS A 135 12.82 -20.30 7.35
CA LYS A 135 14.08 -19.74 6.81
C LYS A 135 14.69 -20.61 5.72
N GLU A 136 14.56 -21.94 5.80
CA GLU A 136 14.99 -22.85 4.74
C GLU A 136 14.19 -22.63 3.45
N LEU A 137 12.86 -22.56 3.55
CA LEU A 137 11.97 -22.33 2.42
C LEU A 137 12.16 -20.94 1.79
N GLU A 138 12.38 -19.89 2.59
CA GLU A 138 12.71 -18.56 2.10
C GLU A 138 14.01 -18.56 1.28
N LYS A 139 15.04 -19.30 1.72
CA LYS A 139 16.28 -19.48 0.95
C LYS A 139 16.08 -20.28 -0.33
N GLU A 140 15.22 -21.29 -0.30
CA GLU A 140 14.86 -22.08 -1.48
C GLU A 140 14.20 -21.21 -2.54
N LEU A 141 13.24 -20.36 -2.14
CA LEU A 141 12.62 -19.36 -2.99
C LEU A 141 13.66 -18.40 -3.59
N GLU A 142 14.56 -17.83 -2.77
CA GLU A 142 15.64 -16.97 -3.26
C GLU A 142 16.56 -17.66 -4.28
N MET A 143 16.85 -18.96 -4.09
CA MET A 143 17.67 -19.73 -5.02
C MET A 143 16.97 -19.93 -6.36
N ILE A 144 15.67 -20.21 -6.36
CA ILE A 144 14.88 -20.36 -7.59
C ILE A 144 14.87 -19.05 -8.39
N LEU A 145 14.64 -17.91 -7.71
CA LEU A 145 14.64 -16.59 -8.34
C LEU A 145 16.02 -16.19 -8.92
N LYS A 146 17.12 -16.68 -8.33
CA LYS A 146 18.48 -16.44 -8.86
C LYS A 146 18.79 -17.33 -10.06
N ASN A 147 18.25 -18.55 -10.11
CA ASN A 147 18.64 -19.56 -11.08
C ASN A 147 17.80 -19.56 -12.36
N SER A 148 16.54 -19.10 -12.32
CA SER A 148 15.64 -19.08 -13.49
C SER A 148 15.16 -17.65 -13.80
N PRO A 149 15.36 -17.15 -15.04
CA PRO A 149 14.81 -15.87 -15.46
C PRO A 149 13.27 -15.86 -15.46
N GLU A 150 12.62 -16.97 -15.78
CA GLU A 150 11.17 -17.12 -15.87
C GLU A 150 10.53 -17.08 -14.48
N ALA A 151 11.17 -17.71 -13.50
CA ALA A 151 10.79 -17.59 -12.09
C ALA A 151 10.90 -16.15 -11.59
N TRP A 152 12.00 -15.48 -11.96
CA TRP A 152 12.24 -14.07 -11.62
C TRP A 152 11.17 -13.17 -12.24
N GLU A 153 10.90 -13.31 -13.54
CA GLU A 153 9.88 -12.56 -14.26
C GLU A 153 8.49 -12.76 -13.64
N PHE A 154 8.07 -14.01 -13.41
CA PHE A 154 6.79 -14.32 -12.79
C PHE A 154 6.62 -13.66 -11.43
N TYR A 155 7.64 -13.77 -10.57
CA TYR A 155 7.61 -13.26 -9.22
C TYR A 155 7.47 -11.73 -9.18
N TYR A 156 8.33 -11.02 -9.92
CA TYR A 156 8.36 -9.56 -9.91
C TYR A 156 7.23 -8.93 -10.73
N ARG A 157 6.75 -9.62 -11.78
CA ARG A 157 5.51 -9.22 -12.47
C ARG A 157 4.32 -9.25 -11.51
N ARG A 158 4.16 -10.33 -10.74
CA ARG A 158 3.08 -10.43 -9.74
C ARG A 158 3.23 -9.36 -8.65
N GLN A 159 4.47 -9.06 -8.24
CA GLN A 159 4.75 -7.99 -7.28
C GLN A 159 4.38 -6.60 -7.84
N LEU A 160 4.75 -6.28 -9.08
CA LEU A 160 4.39 -5.03 -9.76
C LEU A 160 2.86 -4.87 -9.87
N LEU A 161 2.15 -5.92 -10.30
CA LEU A 161 0.68 -5.89 -10.37
C LEU A 161 0.04 -5.67 -9.00
N SER A 162 0.60 -6.28 -7.95
CA SER A 162 0.16 -6.03 -6.58
C SER A 162 0.40 -4.59 -6.16
N ASP A 163 1.53 -3.98 -6.53
CA ASP A 163 1.81 -2.57 -6.24
C ASP A 163 0.77 -1.66 -6.91
N ILE A 164 0.51 -1.87 -8.20
CA ILE A 164 -0.48 -1.10 -8.96
C ILE A 164 -1.89 -1.25 -8.36
N GLU A 165 -2.28 -2.47 -7.98
CA GLU A 165 -3.55 -2.71 -7.30
C GLU A 165 -3.64 -1.93 -5.98
N THR A 166 -2.56 -1.91 -5.17
CA THR A 166 -2.54 -1.14 -3.91
C THR A 166 -2.67 0.36 -4.14
N VAL A 167 -2.03 0.92 -5.17
CA VAL A 167 -2.16 2.34 -5.52
C VAL A 167 -3.59 2.68 -5.93
N HIS A 168 -4.24 1.83 -6.74
CA HIS A 168 -5.64 2.04 -7.14
C HIS A 168 -6.61 1.99 -5.95
N GLN A 169 -6.30 1.18 -4.93
CA GLN A 169 -7.07 1.10 -3.69
C GLN A 169 -6.71 2.20 -2.68
N GLN A 170 -5.88 3.18 -3.06
CA GLN A 170 -5.39 4.25 -2.17
C GLN A 170 -4.66 3.73 -0.92
N ARG A 171 -4.03 2.55 -1.02
CA ARG A 171 -3.20 1.96 0.03
C ARG A 171 -1.72 2.30 -0.19
N LEU A 172 -0.92 2.14 0.85
CA LEU A 172 0.53 2.23 0.75
C LEU A 172 1.07 1.08 -0.12
N VAL A 173 1.93 1.43 -1.07
CA VAL A 173 2.63 0.45 -1.90
C VAL A 173 3.49 -0.44 -1.02
N THR A 174 3.45 -1.74 -1.25
CA THR A 174 4.13 -2.74 -0.42
C THR A 174 5.61 -2.87 -0.81
N VAL A 175 6.34 -1.76 -0.65
CA VAL A 175 7.80 -1.73 -0.77
C VAL A 175 8.46 -2.25 0.53
N PRO A 176 9.70 -2.75 0.48
CA PRO A 176 10.36 -3.37 1.64
C PRO A 176 10.33 -2.53 2.91
N TYR A 177 10.58 -1.22 2.84
CA TYR A 177 10.48 -0.32 4.01
C TYR A 177 9.09 -0.36 4.67
N VAL A 178 8.03 -0.24 3.87
CA VAL A 178 6.63 -0.24 4.33
C VAL A 178 6.24 -1.62 4.87
N ALA A 179 6.59 -2.69 4.15
CA ALA A 179 6.32 -4.07 4.55
C ALA A 179 6.99 -4.40 5.89
N ASN A 180 8.26 -4.04 6.07
CA ASN A 180 9.00 -4.23 7.31
C ASN A 180 8.41 -3.41 8.47
N ALA A 181 8.04 -2.16 8.23
CA ALA A 181 7.40 -1.32 9.25
C ALA A 181 6.04 -1.90 9.68
N LYS A 182 5.21 -2.31 8.71
CA LYS A 182 3.92 -2.94 8.96
C LYS A 182 4.06 -4.25 9.74
N GLN A 183 5.02 -5.11 9.36
CA GLN A 183 5.29 -6.36 10.05
C GLN A 183 5.72 -6.13 11.50
N LYS A 184 6.57 -5.12 11.78
CA LYS A 184 6.95 -4.76 13.15
C LYS A 184 5.76 -4.32 14.00
N VAL A 185 4.81 -3.57 13.42
CA VAL A 185 3.56 -3.19 14.10
C VAL A 185 2.77 -4.47 14.43
N ILE A 186 2.52 -5.32 13.44
CA ILE A 186 1.75 -6.57 13.59
C ILE A 186 2.41 -7.50 14.63
N ASP A 187 3.73 -7.66 14.59
CA ASP A 187 4.47 -8.50 15.55
C ASP A 187 4.35 -7.96 16.97
N SER A 188 4.40 -6.64 17.15
CA SER A 188 4.21 -6.00 18.47
C SER A 188 2.78 -6.20 18.98
N LEU A 189 1.78 -6.06 18.11
CA LEU A 189 0.38 -6.30 18.46
C LEU A 189 0.12 -7.77 18.79
N ASN A 190 0.76 -8.72 18.09
CA ASN A 190 0.69 -10.15 18.41
C ASN A 190 1.25 -10.48 19.81
N LEU A 191 2.22 -9.70 20.29
CA LEU A 191 2.74 -9.80 21.66
C LEU A 191 1.87 -9.07 22.70
N GLY A 192 0.80 -8.39 22.25
CA GLY A 192 -0.04 -7.54 23.09
C GLY A 192 0.70 -6.31 23.62
N VAL A 193 1.73 -5.84 22.90
CA VAL A 193 2.51 -4.66 23.27
C VAL A 193 2.02 -3.45 22.47
N PRO A 194 1.67 -2.33 23.12
CA PRO A 194 1.28 -1.10 22.43
C PRO A 194 2.38 -0.57 21.49
N VAL A 195 1.97 0.03 20.38
CA VAL A 195 2.87 0.57 19.36
C VAL A 195 2.75 2.08 19.30
N TYR A 196 3.89 2.77 19.18
CA TYR A 196 3.92 4.21 18.94
C TYR A 196 4.69 4.51 17.66
N ILE A 197 3.98 4.95 16.61
CA ILE A 197 4.55 5.25 15.30
C ILE A 197 4.88 6.74 15.24
N VAL A 198 6.16 7.07 15.12
CA VAL A 198 6.66 8.45 15.09
C VAL A 198 7.38 8.75 13.79
N GLY A 199 7.29 10.00 13.34
CA GLY A 199 8.02 10.46 12.16
C GLY A 199 7.51 11.80 11.63
N HIS A 200 8.12 12.25 10.54
CA HIS A 200 7.84 13.57 9.96
C HIS A 200 6.47 13.65 9.26
N LEU A 201 6.01 14.88 9.00
CA LEU A 201 4.74 15.16 8.34
C LEU A 201 4.66 14.53 6.93
N GLY A 202 3.50 13.97 6.58
CA GLY A 202 3.25 13.45 5.23
C GLY A 202 4.03 12.19 4.86
N SER A 203 4.63 11.49 5.84
CA SER A 203 5.28 10.18 5.67
C SER A 203 4.30 9.01 5.57
N GLY A 204 3.03 9.19 5.99
CA GLY A 204 1.99 8.15 5.93
C GLY A 204 1.83 7.32 7.21
N LYS A 205 2.21 7.86 8.38
CA LYS A 205 2.13 7.16 9.69
C LYS A 205 0.73 6.62 10.01
N THR A 206 -0.29 7.47 9.89
CA THR A 206 -1.69 7.13 10.19
C THR A 206 -2.20 6.06 9.23
N GLN A 207 -1.86 6.17 7.94
CA GLN A 207 -2.19 5.15 6.95
C GLN A 207 -1.51 3.81 7.25
N LEU A 208 -0.23 3.83 7.64
CA LEU A 208 0.49 2.62 8.07
C LEU A 208 -0.18 1.97 9.29
N ALA A 209 -0.57 2.78 10.29
CA ALA A 209 -1.29 2.30 11.48
C ALA A 209 -2.61 1.62 11.11
N THR A 210 -3.42 2.28 10.28
CA THR A 210 -4.72 1.77 9.82
C THR A 210 -4.55 0.46 9.07
N GLU A 211 -3.66 0.42 8.08
CA GLU A 211 -3.44 -0.79 7.31
C GLU A 211 -2.87 -1.95 8.15
N ALA A 212 -1.92 -1.67 9.05
CA ALA A 212 -1.38 -2.68 9.95
C ALA A 212 -2.45 -3.25 10.88
N ALA A 213 -3.36 -2.41 11.39
CA ALA A 213 -4.45 -2.82 12.25
C ALA A 213 -5.51 -3.66 11.53
N VAL A 214 -5.86 -3.28 10.30
CA VAL A 214 -6.75 -4.06 9.44
C VAL A 214 -6.11 -5.41 9.12
N ASP A 215 -4.86 -5.41 8.66
CA ASP A 215 -4.14 -6.63 8.30
C ASP A 215 -3.99 -7.55 9.54
N PHE A 216 -3.73 -7.00 10.73
CA PHE A 216 -3.73 -7.74 12.00
C PHE A 216 -5.09 -8.37 12.33
N THR A 217 -6.17 -7.61 12.20
CA THR A 217 -7.54 -8.08 12.47
C THR A 217 -7.93 -9.21 11.52
N VAL A 218 -7.70 -9.02 10.21
CA VAL A 218 -7.98 -10.01 9.17
C VAL A 218 -7.15 -11.27 9.40
N GLN A 219 -5.84 -11.12 9.67
CA GLN A 219 -4.96 -12.27 9.92
C GLN A 219 -5.39 -13.09 11.15
N ASN A 220 -5.84 -12.45 12.23
CA ASN A 220 -6.32 -13.16 13.42
C ASN A 220 -7.64 -13.90 13.18
N ARG A 221 -8.55 -13.31 12.40
CA ARG A 221 -9.80 -13.99 12.01
C ARG A 221 -9.53 -15.18 11.10
N ILE A 222 -8.71 -14.99 10.06
CA ILE A 222 -8.28 -16.08 9.16
C ILE A 222 -7.63 -17.20 9.95
N GLN A 223 -6.70 -16.88 10.87
CA GLN A 223 -6.04 -17.88 11.72
C GLN A 223 -7.08 -18.72 12.50
N SER A 224 -8.00 -18.06 13.20
CA SER A 224 -9.00 -18.74 14.04
C SER A 224 -9.96 -19.62 13.23
N GLU A 225 -10.40 -19.14 12.06
CA GLU A 225 -11.26 -19.89 11.15
C GLU A 225 -10.54 -21.09 10.51
N LEU A 226 -9.26 -20.93 10.17
CA LEU A 226 -8.45 -22.00 9.57
C LEU A 226 -8.20 -23.12 10.58
N GLU A 227 -7.90 -22.81 11.83
CA GLU A 227 -7.73 -23.83 12.87
C GLU A 227 -9.00 -24.68 13.01
N TYR A 228 -10.17 -24.04 13.11
CA TYR A 228 -11.44 -24.75 13.18
C TYR A 228 -11.70 -25.61 11.92
N LYS A 229 -11.55 -25.03 10.72
CA LYS A 229 -11.77 -25.74 9.46
C LYS A 229 -10.81 -26.93 9.29
N MET A 230 -9.55 -26.78 9.69
CA MET A 230 -8.54 -27.83 9.60
C MET A 230 -8.81 -28.97 10.59
N GLU A 231 -9.23 -28.66 11.82
CA GLU A 231 -9.65 -29.70 12.78
C GLU A 231 -10.89 -30.46 12.31
N GLU A 232 -11.90 -29.73 11.79
CA GLU A 232 -13.11 -30.33 11.23
C GLU A 232 -12.77 -31.25 10.04
N TRP A 233 -11.93 -30.78 9.12
CA TRP A 233 -11.50 -31.58 7.97
C TRP A 233 -10.71 -32.82 8.39
N PHE A 234 -9.77 -32.70 9.33
CA PHE A 234 -8.96 -33.82 9.80
C PHE A 234 -9.80 -34.86 10.54
N SER A 235 -10.82 -34.43 11.29
CA SER A 235 -11.76 -35.33 11.98
C SER A 235 -12.52 -36.25 11.01
N VAL A 236 -12.83 -35.75 9.80
CA VAL A 236 -13.46 -36.53 8.73
C VAL A 236 -12.45 -37.37 7.94
N ASN A 237 -11.17 -36.97 7.93
CA ASN A 237 -10.09 -37.60 7.16
C ASN A 237 -8.88 -38.00 8.02
N PRO A 238 -9.04 -38.88 9.02
CA PRO A 238 -7.97 -39.18 9.99
C PRO A 238 -6.75 -39.88 9.40
N ASN A 239 -6.89 -40.50 8.22
CA ASN A 239 -5.81 -41.18 7.50
C ASN A 239 -5.14 -40.31 6.42
N ALA A 240 -5.46 -39.01 6.37
CA ALA A 240 -4.87 -38.10 5.39
C ALA A 240 -3.36 -37.93 5.61
N THR A 241 -2.60 -37.78 4.53
CA THR A 241 -1.17 -37.51 4.61
C THR A 241 -0.90 -36.03 4.87
N GLU A 242 0.32 -35.70 5.32
CA GLU A 242 0.74 -34.30 5.49
C GLU A 242 0.60 -33.49 4.20
N LYS A 243 0.88 -34.12 3.04
CA LYS A 243 0.72 -33.51 1.72
C LYS A 243 -0.75 -33.15 1.44
N ASP A 244 -1.68 -34.04 1.79
CA ASP A 244 -3.12 -33.78 1.64
C ASP A 244 -3.57 -32.63 2.53
N GLY A 245 -3.03 -32.57 3.76
CA GLY A 245 -3.28 -31.48 4.70
C GLY A 245 -2.78 -30.12 4.21
N ILE A 246 -1.56 -30.06 3.65
CA ILE A 246 -0.99 -28.83 3.07
C ILE A 246 -1.79 -28.37 1.86
N GLY A 247 -2.22 -29.30 1.00
CA GLY A 247 -3.08 -28.98 -0.15
C GLY A 247 -4.41 -28.37 0.30
N LYS A 248 -5.06 -28.99 1.29
CA LYS A 248 -6.34 -28.50 1.82
C LYS A 248 -6.21 -27.19 2.60
N PHE A 249 -5.12 -27.00 3.32
CA PHE A 249 -4.78 -25.72 3.93
C PHE A 249 -4.70 -24.61 2.88
N GLY A 250 -4.02 -24.84 1.76
CA GLY A 250 -3.88 -23.85 0.69
C GLY A 250 -5.23 -23.48 0.06
N GLU A 251 -6.13 -24.45 -0.13
CA GLU A 251 -7.49 -24.19 -0.59
C GLU A 251 -8.26 -23.28 0.38
N PHE A 252 -8.30 -23.64 1.68
CA PHE A 252 -9.01 -22.84 2.68
C PHE A 252 -8.40 -21.46 2.88
N LEU A 253 -7.07 -21.35 2.86
CA LEU A 253 -6.37 -20.07 2.99
C LEU A 253 -6.74 -19.12 1.84
N ASN A 254 -6.74 -19.63 0.61
CA ASN A 254 -7.09 -18.83 -0.57
C ASN A 254 -8.58 -18.45 -0.56
N GLU A 255 -9.47 -19.36 -0.18
CA GLU A 255 -10.90 -19.09 0.00
C GLU A 255 -11.12 -17.93 0.99
N ARG A 256 -10.43 -17.97 2.15
CA ARG A 256 -10.56 -16.93 3.18
C ARG A 256 -9.90 -15.60 2.79
N LYS A 257 -8.71 -15.63 2.16
CA LYS A 257 -8.08 -14.41 1.62
C LYS A 257 -8.99 -13.73 0.60
N LEU A 258 -9.63 -14.49 -0.30
CA LEU A 258 -10.58 -13.96 -1.27
C LEU A 258 -11.85 -13.42 -0.61
N TYR A 259 -12.39 -14.13 0.39
CA TYR A 259 -13.57 -13.70 1.15
C TYR A 259 -13.34 -12.32 1.80
N TYR A 260 -12.25 -12.14 2.53
CA TYR A 260 -11.94 -10.85 3.16
C TYR A 260 -11.62 -9.75 2.13
N LYS A 261 -10.96 -10.09 1.01
CA LYS A 261 -10.75 -9.14 -0.10
C LYS A 261 -12.09 -8.67 -0.67
N ASN A 262 -13.06 -9.58 -0.83
CA ASN A 262 -14.39 -9.27 -1.36
C ASN A 262 -15.20 -8.38 -0.42
N ILE A 263 -15.09 -8.55 0.91
CA ILE A 263 -15.76 -7.67 1.89
C ILE A 263 -15.38 -6.20 1.67
N PHE A 264 -14.10 -5.91 1.46
CA PHE A 264 -13.66 -4.53 1.21
C PHE A 264 -14.17 -3.95 -0.11
N THR A 265 -14.51 -4.78 -1.09
CA THR A 265 -15.00 -4.34 -2.40
C THR A 265 -16.53 -4.26 -2.50
N ASN A 266 -17.24 -5.22 -1.91
CA ASN A 266 -18.67 -5.47 -2.13
C ASN A 266 -19.44 -5.75 -0.83
N GLY A 267 -18.80 -5.69 0.34
CA GLY A 267 -19.41 -5.98 1.63
C GLY A 267 -20.35 -4.88 2.11
N SER A 268 -21.13 -5.19 3.15
CA SER A 268 -21.96 -4.19 3.83
C SER A 268 -21.12 -3.23 4.67
N GLU A 269 -21.66 -2.05 4.99
CA GLU A 269 -20.99 -1.08 5.87
C GLU A 269 -20.65 -1.70 7.23
N GLU A 270 -21.53 -2.52 7.80
CA GLU A 270 -21.33 -3.22 9.07
C GLU A 270 -20.17 -4.25 9.01
N GLU A 271 -20.06 -5.00 7.92
CA GLU A 271 -18.99 -5.98 7.72
C GLU A 271 -17.63 -5.29 7.63
N ILE A 272 -17.55 -4.19 6.87
CA ILE A 272 -16.35 -3.38 6.72
C ILE A 272 -15.98 -2.75 8.07
N GLU A 273 -16.95 -2.14 8.77
CA GLU A 273 -16.73 -1.53 10.08
C GLU A 273 -16.16 -2.53 11.07
N SER A 274 -16.64 -3.79 11.06
CA SER A 274 -16.14 -4.84 11.95
C SER A 274 -14.64 -5.13 11.78
N LEU A 275 -14.08 -4.89 10.59
CA LEU A 275 -12.68 -5.13 10.25
C LEU A 275 -11.80 -3.90 10.46
N GLN A 276 -12.40 -2.71 10.46
CA GLN A 276 -11.68 -1.46 10.67
C GLN A 276 -11.29 -1.30 12.15
N PRO A 277 -10.13 -0.69 12.44
CA PRO A 277 -9.79 -0.26 13.78
C PRO A 277 -10.72 0.86 14.24
N LEU A 278 -10.88 0.99 15.56
CA LEU A 278 -11.53 2.15 16.14
C LEU A 278 -10.54 3.32 16.14
N PHE A 279 -11.01 4.51 15.79
CA PHE A 279 -10.14 5.65 15.50
C PHE A 279 -10.48 6.86 16.37
N ILE A 280 -9.45 7.50 16.94
CA ILE A 280 -9.57 8.70 17.75
C ILE A 280 -8.55 9.72 17.27
N SER A 281 -9.01 10.91 16.88
CA SER A 281 -8.12 12.03 16.58
C SER A 281 -7.68 12.72 17.88
N GLY A 282 -6.37 12.75 18.12
CA GLY A 282 -5.77 13.47 19.23
C GLY A 282 -6.01 14.97 19.12
N SER A 283 -6.32 15.60 20.25
CA SER A 283 -6.33 17.05 20.38
C SER A 283 -6.06 17.47 21.82
N HIS A 284 -5.62 18.71 22.03
CA HIS A 284 -5.41 19.25 23.37
C HIS A 284 -6.69 19.25 24.24
N ASN A 285 -7.85 19.35 23.59
CA ASN A 285 -9.14 19.41 24.26
C ASN A 285 -9.75 18.04 24.54
N LEU A 286 -9.13 16.96 24.05
CA LEU A 286 -9.66 15.62 24.19
C LEU A 286 -9.64 15.19 25.66
N THR A 287 -10.82 14.93 26.23
CA THR A 287 -10.99 14.65 27.65
C THR A 287 -11.05 13.16 27.95
N TYR A 288 -11.05 12.82 29.24
CA TYR A 288 -11.28 11.44 29.70
C TYR A 288 -12.63 10.87 29.23
N GLU A 289 -13.68 11.69 29.21
CA GLU A 289 -15.03 11.26 28.83
C GLU A 289 -15.12 10.92 27.33
N ASP A 290 -14.35 11.63 26.50
CA ASP A 290 -14.24 11.37 25.07
C ASP A 290 -13.51 10.06 24.75
N MET A 291 -12.59 9.63 25.63
CA MET A 291 -11.85 8.38 25.44
C MET A 291 -12.62 7.14 25.87
N PHE A 292 -13.40 7.22 26.96
CA PHE A 292 -13.95 6.04 27.62
C PHE A 292 -15.47 6.02 27.71
N VAL A 293 -16.07 7.06 28.30
CA VAL A 293 -17.52 7.11 28.55
C VAL A 293 -18.02 8.54 28.55
N GLU A 294 -18.98 8.82 27.68
CA GLU A 294 -19.79 10.03 27.75
C GLU A 294 -21.02 9.77 28.64
N LYS A 295 -21.28 10.68 29.58
CA LYS A 295 -22.49 10.63 30.43
C LYS A 295 -23.54 11.55 29.84
N THR A 296 -24.59 10.97 29.27
CA THR A 296 -25.75 11.72 28.78
C THR A 296 -26.94 11.52 29.71
N LEU A 297 -27.75 12.56 29.88
CA LEU A 297 -29.01 12.45 30.62
C LEU A 297 -30.09 12.02 29.63
N SER A 298 -30.56 10.78 29.76
CA SER A 298 -31.75 10.34 29.04
C SER A 298 -32.97 10.54 29.92
N LEU A 299 -33.98 11.25 29.39
CA LEU A 299 -35.29 11.33 30.00
C LEU A 299 -35.95 9.95 29.89
N LYS A 300 -36.37 9.39 31.03
CA LYS A 300 -37.24 8.23 31.02
C LYS A 300 -38.60 8.66 30.47
N SER A 301 -38.85 8.44 29.17
CA SER A 301 -40.22 8.48 28.66
C SER A 301 -40.93 7.25 29.20
N SER A 302 -41.88 7.43 30.12
CA SER A 302 -42.73 6.36 30.67
C SER A 302 -43.55 5.62 29.59
N PHE A 303 -43.55 6.12 28.36
CA PHE A 303 -44.19 5.47 27.22
C PHE A 303 -43.17 4.65 26.43
N SER A 304 -43.06 3.37 26.77
CA SER A 304 -42.54 2.41 25.79
C SER A 304 -43.51 2.39 24.59
N LYS A 305 -42.99 2.29 23.37
CA LYS A 305 -43.75 2.39 22.10
C LYS A 305 -44.94 1.41 21.96
N GLY A 306 -45.19 0.50 22.90
CA GLY A 306 -46.34 -0.40 22.94
C GLY A 306 -47.37 -0.12 24.04
N SER A 307 -47.13 0.81 24.96
CA SER A 307 -47.77 0.78 26.29
C SER A 307 -48.92 1.77 26.50
N TYR A 308 -48.99 2.88 25.75
CA TYR A 308 -50.03 3.90 25.98
C TYR A 308 -51.46 3.35 25.83
N SER A 309 -51.66 2.52 24.82
CA SER A 309 -52.93 1.84 24.52
C SER A 309 -53.36 0.92 25.65
N ASP A 310 -52.43 0.16 26.22
CA ASP A 310 -52.72 -0.84 27.26
C ASP A 310 -53.08 -0.17 28.59
N TYR A 311 -52.42 0.94 28.94
CA TYR A 311 -52.76 1.73 30.12
C TYR A 311 -54.09 2.47 29.97
N LEU A 312 -54.40 2.99 28.77
CA LEU A 312 -55.73 3.54 28.50
C LEU A 312 -56.82 2.46 28.60
N ASN A 313 -56.57 1.26 28.08
CA ASN A 313 -57.50 0.15 28.19
C ASN A 313 -57.71 -0.29 29.65
N MET A 314 -56.68 -0.24 30.49
CA MET A 314 -56.79 -0.52 31.93
C MET A 314 -57.65 0.52 32.64
N ILE A 315 -57.46 1.82 32.38
CA ILE A 315 -58.29 2.88 32.98
C ILE A 315 -59.74 2.81 32.50
N ILE A 316 -59.93 2.54 31.21
CA ILE A 316 -61.26 2.31 30.65
C ILE A 316 -61.92 1.12 31.35
N GLY A 317 -61.17 0.04 31.58
CA GLY A 317 -61.61 -1.12 32.36
C GLY A 317 -62.00 -0.78 33.80
N ASP A 318 -61.15 -0.06 34.53
CA ASP A 318 -61.38 0.35 35.92
C ASP A 318 -62.58 1.30 36.03
N PHE A 319 -62.75 2.21 35.06
CA PHE A 319 -63.89 3.11 34.99
C PHE A 319 -65.20 2.34 34.75
N TYR A 320 -65.20 1.37 33.84
CA TYR A 320 -66.37 0.53 33.61
C TYR A 320 -66.68 -0.42 34.77
N ALA A 321 -65.66 -0.96 35.44
CA ALA A 321 -65.84 -1.76 36.66
C ALA A 321 -66.47 -0.93 37.77
N TRP A 322 -66.00 0.30 37.99
CA TRP A 322 -66.59 1.23 38.95
C TRP A 322 -68.04 1.58 38.60
N MET A 323 -68.31 1.83 37.32
CA MET A 323 -69.66 2.10 36.80
C MET A 323 -70.64 0.95 37.05
N ASP A 324 -70.19 -0.30 36.91
CA ASP A 324 -71.02 -1.49 37.12
C ASP A 324 -71.26 -1.75 38.62
N GLU A 325 -70.23 -1.58 39.46
CA GLU A 325 -70.34 -1.70 40.92
C GLU A 325 -71.30 -0.66 41.53
N HIS A 326 -71.39 0.53 40.92
CA HIS A 326 -72.21 1.64 41.41
C HIS A 326 -73.52 1.84 40.62
N LYS A 327 -73.88 0.88 39.77
CA LYS A 327 -75.01 0.96 38.83
C LYS A 327 -76.35 1.25 39.49
N THR A 328 -76.67 0.56 40.59
CA THR A 328 -77.92 0.76 41.36
C THR A 328 -78.02 2.16 42.00
N ARG A 329 -76.89 2.78 42.32
CA ARG A 329 -76.83 4.15 42.84
C ARG A 329 -76.95 5.19 41.72
N LEU A 330 -76.43 4.87 40.54
CA LEU A 330 -76.51 5.72 39.35
C LEU A 330 -77.92 5.74 38.74
N GLU A 331 -78.68 4.64 38.84
CA GLU A 331 -80.08 4.55 38.38
C GLU A 331 -81.07 5.34 39.26
N GLN A 332 -80.67 5.75 40.46
CA GLN A 332 -81.48 6.56 41.38
C GLN A 332 -81.24 8.07 41.23
N MET A 333 -80.28 8.48 40.39
CA MET A 333 -79.90 9.88 40.17
C MET A 333 -80.58 10.45 38.91
N THR A 334 -80.70 11.77 38.82
CA THR A 334 -81.13 12.41 37.56
C THR A 334 -80.03 12.32 36.50
N ASP A 335 -80.40 12.32 35.23
CA ASP A 335 -79.47 12.16 34.10
C ASP A 335 -78.34 13.20 34.12
N GLU A 336 -78.61 14.45 34.53
CA GLU A 336 -77.61 15.52 34.64
C GLU A 336 -76.60 15.26 35.77
N GLU A 337 -77.06 14.80 36.94
CA GLU A 337 -76.19 14.47 38.09
C GLU A 337 -75.33 13.26 37.78
N GLN A 338 -75.90 12.25 37.11
CA GLN A 338 -75.19 11.05 36.69
C GLN A 338 -74.07 11.39 35.70
N LEU A 339 -74.31 12.31 34.77
CA LEU A 339 -73.34 12.73 33.78
C LEU A 339 -72.20 13.56 34.39
N GLN A 340 -72.50 14.47 35.33
CA GLN A 340 -71.47 15.21 36.05
C GLN A 340 -70.56 14.32 36.89
N LEU A 341 -71.13 13.31 37.56
CA LEU A 341 -70.38 12.39 38.40
C LEU A 341 -69.45 11.49 37.58
N LYS A 342 -69.93 11.01 36.42
CA LYS A 342 -69.09 10.28 35.44
C LYS A 342 -67.91 11.13 34.96
N ILE A 343 -68.14 12.40 34.63
CA ILE A 343 -67.08 13.32 34.20
C ILE A 343 -66.05 13.54 35.31
N GLN A 344 -66.49 13.74 36.56
CA GLN A 344 -65.57 13.93 37.69
C GLN A 344 -64.68 12.72 37.94
N ILE A 345 -65.24 11.52 37.87
CA ILE A 345 -64.51 10.28 38.11
C ILE A 345 -63.56 9.97 36.95
N TRP A 346 -63.99 10.20 35.72
CA TRP A 346 -63.09 10.11 34.56
C TRP A 346 -61.91 11.07 34.71
N LYS A 347 -62.19 12.30 35.17
CA LYS A 347 -61.16 13.31 35.41
C LYS A 347 -60.20 12.89 36.52
N SER A 348 -60.69 12.31 37.63
CA SER A 348 -59.80 11.86 38.71
C SER A 348 -58.92 10.69 38.30
N PHE A 349 -59.42 9.73 37.52
CA PHE A 349 -58.60 8.66 36.96
C PHE A 349 -57.56 9.19 35.96
N SER A 350 -57.94 10.14 35.12
CA SER A 350 -57.01 10.83 34.21
C SER A 350 -55.93 11.59 34.98
N ASP A 351 -56.31 12.34 36.02
CA ASP A 351 -55.38 13.11 36.85
C ASP A 351 -54.42 12.18 37.62
N LEU A 352 -54.87 11.01 38.08
CA LEU A 352 -54.03 9.98 38.68
C LEU A 352 -53.01 9.38 37.70
N LEU A 353 -53.39 9.16 36.44
CA LEU A 353 -52.45 8.72 35.40
C LEU A 353 -51.39 9.79 35.13
N VAL A 354 -51.80 11.06 35.04
CA VAL A 354 -50.87 12.18 34.83
C VAL A 354 -49.95 12.35 36.04
N ALA A 355 -50.45 12.23 37.26
CA ALA A 355 -49.65 12.34 38.49
C ALA A 355 -48.64 11.19 38.66
N SER A 356 -49.05 9.95 38.40
CA SER A 356 -48.15 8.79 38.49
C SER A 356 -47.04 8.80 37.42
N ASN A 357 -47.29 9.41 36.26
CA ASN A 357 -46.34 9.45 35.14
C ASN A 357 -45.60 10.79 34.96
N SER A 358 -45.92 11.82 35.74
CA SER A 358 -45.23 13.12 35.73
C SER A 358 -43.94 13.12 36.57
N ALA A 359 -43.62 12.01 37.25
CA ALA A 359 -42.32 11.79 37.86
C ALA A 359 -41.26 11.49 36.78
N PHE A 360 -40.85 12.51 36.04
CA PHE A 360 -39.73 12.42 35.10
C PHE A 360 -38.43 12.21 35.88
N GLY A 361 -37.97 10.95 35.95
CA GLY A 361 -36.63 10.64 36.39
C GLY A 361 -35.63 10.85 35.25
N THR A 362 -34.52 11.55 35.52
CA THR A 362 -33.36 11.52 34.63
C THR A 362 -32.50 10.30 34.99
N GLU A 363 -32.18 9.48 33.99
CA GLU A 363 -31.20 8.40 34.15
C GLU A 363 -29.90 8.80 33.45
N ILE A 364 -28.77 8.58 34.13
CA ILE A 364 -27.45 8.80 33.53
C ILE A 364 -27.17 7.63 32.60
N LYS A 365 -27.35 7.84 31.30
CA LYS A 365 -26.94 6.89 30.28
C LYS A 365 -25.45 7.07 30.00
N LYS A 366 -24.67 6.03 30.28
CA LYS A 366 -23.26 5.96 29.91
C LYS A 366 -23.16 5.43 28.48
N ILE A 367 -22.66 6.25 27.57
CA ILE A 367 -22.36 5.85 26.19
C ILE A 367 -20.88 5.48 26.15
N GLU A 368 -20.59 4.26 25.73
CA GLU A 368 -19.22 3.75 25.62
C GLU A 368 -18.53 4.37 24.41
N ARG A 369 -17.25 4.69 24.57
CA ARG A 369 -16.41 5.29 23.53
C ARG A 369 -15.40 4.28 22.99
N GLU A 370 -14.71 4.70 21.95
CA GLU A 370 -13.86 3.90 21.06
C GLU A 370 -12.84 3.05 21.83
N ILE A 371 -12.15 3.59 22.85
CA ILE A 371 -11.16 2.79 23.61
C ILE A 371 -11.85 1.71 24.44
N LEU A 372 -12.98 2.04 25.08
CA LEU A 372 -13.71 1.07 25.90
C LEU A 372 -14.33 -0.03 25.04
N ILE A 373 -14.89 0.33 23.89
CA ILE A 373 -15.41 -0.61 22.88
C ILE A 373 -14.27 -1.52 22.39
N ALA A 374 -13.12 -0.95 22.03
CA ALA A 374 -11.95 -1.71 21.56
C ALA A 374 -11.51 -2.80 22.56
N VAL A 375 -11.41 -2.44 23.84
CA VAL A 375 -11.00 -3.36 24.91
C VAL A 375 -12.03 -4.47 25.11
N LYS A 376 -13.33 -4.14 25.07
CA LYS A 376 -14.42 -5.11 25.27
C LYS A 376 -14.70 -6.00 24.06
N GLU A 377 -14.46 -5.52 22.85
CA GLU A 377 -14.65 -6.27 21.61
C GLU A 377 -13.41 -7.06 21.23
N GLY A 378 -12.22 -6.64 21.68
CA GLY A 378 -10.95 -7.23 21.23
C GLY A 378 -10.56 -6.73 19.85
N ARG A 379 -10.70 -5.42 19.62
CA ARG A 379 -10.36 -4.76 18.35
C ARG A 379 -9.19 -3.80 18.51
N PRO A 380 -8.41 -3.55 17.46
CA PRO A 380 -7.40 -2.51 17.51
C PRO A 380 -8.01 -1.11 17.63
N VAL A 381 -7.33 -0.24 18.37
CA VAL A 381 -7.64 1.20 18.47
C VAL A 381 -6.43 2.02 18.03
N ILE A 382 -6.68 3.06 17.26
CA ILE A 382 -5.69 4.02 16.77
C ILE A 382 -5.98 5.37 17.40
N VAL A 383 -4.98 5.93 18.07
CA VAL A 383 -4.99 7.31 18.56
C VAL A 383 -4.04 8.12 17.69
N ASP A 384 -4.60 8.89 16.77
CA ASP A 384 -3.83 9.74 15.88
C ASP A 384 -3.32 10.97 16.65
N GLU A 385 -2.11 11.41 16.36
CA GLU A 385 -1.47 12.55 17.01
C GLU A 385 -1.49 12.46 18.55
N LEU A 386 -1.15 11.30 19.11
CA LEU A 386 -1.17 11.03 20.55
C LEU A 386 -0.36 12.05 21.36
N ASN A 387 0.68 12.66 20.76
CA ASN A 387 1.51 13.69 21.40
C ASN A 387 0.85 15.09 21.48
N THR A 388 -0.31 15.32 20.83
CA THR A 388 -1.10 16.54 21.00
C THR A 388 -2.03 16.44 22.22
N ILE A 389 -2.29 15.23 22.72
CA ILE A 389 -3.17 15.02 23.88
C ILE A 389 -2.46 15.49 25.15
N ALA A 390 -3.19 16.17 26.03
CA ALA A 390 -2.67 16.58 27.33
C ALA A 390 -2.25 15.36 28.18
N MET A 391 -1.03 15.39 28.74
CA MET A 391 -0.45 14.27 29.49
C MET A 391 -1.34 13.78 30.64
N GLN A 392 -2.07 14.69 31.30
CA GLN A 392 -3.02 14.36 32.36
C GLN A 392 -4.13 13.39 31.92
N ASN A 393 -4.55 13.47 30.66
CA ASN A 393 -5.59 12.59 30.10
C ASN A 393 -4.98 11.26 29.65
N LEU A 394 -3.74 11.26 29.16
CA LEU A 394 -3.02 10.04 28.77
C LEU A 394 -2.73 9.09 29.95
N ILE A 395 -2.59 9.62 31.18
CA ILE A 395 -2.36 8.80 32.38
C ILE A 395 -3.47 7.77 32.60
N ALA A 396 -4.69 8.04 32.14
CA ALA A 396 -5.81 7.11 32.20
C ALA A 396 -5.58 5.80 31.43
N LEU A 397 -4.73 5.82 30.41
CA LEU A 397 -4.43 4.66 29.58
C LEU A 397 -3.41 3.72 30.23
N ASN A 398 -2.72 4.15 31.29
CA ASN A 398 -1.59 3.41 31.85
C ASN A 398 -1.91 1.96 32.23
N ASP A 399 -3.05 1.72 32.87
CA ASP A 399 -3.42 0.38 33.33
C ASP A 399 -3.84 -0.54 32.17
N ILE A 400 -4.36 0.04 31.07
CA ILE A 400 -4.68 -0.71 29.84
C ILE A 400 -3.39 -1.06 29.08
N LEU A 401 -2.47 -0.11 28.97
CA LEU A 401 -1.22 -0.27 28.21
C LEU A 401 -0.22 -1.22 28.88
N GLN A 402 -0.34 -1.47 30.19
CA GLN A 402 0.55 -2.36 30.94
C GLN A 402 0.06 -3.81 31.03
N ARG A 403 -1.20 -4.08 30.70
CA ARG A 403 -1.81 -5.41 30.87
C ARG A 403 -2.02 -6.08 29.53
N HIS A 404 -1.78 -7.39 29.49
CA HIS A 404 -2.01 -8.22 28.30
C HIS A 404 -3.47 -8.70 28.18
N ALA A 405 -3.82 -9.20 27.00
CA ALA A 405 -5.10 -9.88 26.78
C ALA A 405 -5.32 -11.01 27.80
N GLY A 406 -6.55 -11.17 28.28
CA GLY A 406 -6.91 -12.10 29.35
C GLY A 406 -6.82 -11.50 30.76
N ASN A 407 -6.14 -10.36 30.93
CA ASN A 407 -6.11 -9.64 32.21
C ASN A 407 -7.25 -8.61 32.32
N THR A 408 -7.63 -8.28 33.54
CA THR A 408 -8.57 -7.18 33.82
C THR A 408 -7.80 -5.88 33.99
N ALA A 409 -8.19 -4.78 33.35
CA ALA A 409 -7.64 -3.44 33.57
C ALA A 409 -8.68 -2.56 34.29
N TYR A 410 -8.26 -1.71 35.21
CA TYR A 410 -9.13 -0.80 35.92
C TYR A 410 -9.23 0.54 35.19
N ILE A 411 -10.46 0.92 34.82
CA ILE A 411 -10.76 2.17 34.12
C ILE A 411 -11.56 3.09 35.06
N THR A 412 -11.01 4.25 35.39
CA THR A 412 -11.57 5.20 36.37
C THR A 412 -12.99 5.66 36.02
N GLY A 413 -14.00 5.28 36.79
CA GLY A 413 -15.41 5.66 36.53
C GLY A 413 -16.21 4.64 35.70
N VAL A 414 -15.54 3.60 35.20
CA VAL A 414 -16.15 2.38 34.64
C VAL A 414 -16.00 1.21 35.62
N GLY A 415 -14.78 0.94 36.09
CA GLY A 415 -14.43 -0.22 36.91
C GLY A 415 -13.47 -1.18 36.19
N PRO A 416 -13.32 -2.42 36.69
CA PRO A 416 -12.47 -3.43 36.05
C PRO A 416 -13.10 -3.95 34.75
N VAL A 417 -12.32 -3.98 33.67
CA VAL A 417 -12.73 -4.45 32.35
C VAL A 417 -11.74 -5.52 31.88
N LEU A 418 -12.25 -6.65 31.39
CA LEU A 418 -11.42 -7.72 30.81
C LEU A 418 -10.93 -7.31 29.42
N ILE A 419 -9.61 -7.36 29.20
CA ILE A 419 -9.02 -7.12 27.88
C ILE A 419 -9.20 -8.38 27.04
N LYS A 420 -10.00 -8.29 25.97
CA LYS A 420 -10.20 -9.43 25.06
C LYS A 420 -8.99 -9.65 24.13
N PRO A 421 -8.71 -10.91 23.75
CA PRO A 421 -7.76 -11.22 22.68
C PRO A 421 -8.13 -10.45 21.40
N GLY A 422 -7.12 -9.97 20.66
CA GLY A 422 -7.30 -9.13 19.49
C GLY A 422 -7.30 -7.61 19.78
N PHE A 423 -7.36 -7.19 21.05
CA PHE A 423 -7.12 -5.79 21.40
C PHE A 423 -5.67 -5.40 21.09
N GLY A 424 -5.51 -4.27 20.40
CA GLY A 424 -4.22 -3.69 20.05
C GLY A 424 -4.28 -2.18 20.16
N PHE A 425 -3.25 -1.54 20.71
CA PHE A 425 -3.20 -0.09 20.83
C PHE A 425 -2.08 0.47 19.95
N ILE A 426 -2.44 1.39 19.05
CA ILE A 426 -1.49 2.09 18.19
C ILE A 426 -1.64 3.60 18.39
N GLY A 427 -0.58 4.27 18.80
CA GLY A 427 -0.50 5.73 18.78
C GLY A 427 0.32 6.20 17.58
N THR A 428 -0.07 7.30 16.94
CA THR A 428 0.80 8.02 16.00
C THR A 428 1.31 9.32 16.63
N GLY A 429 2.44 9.83 16.16
CA GLY A 429 2.91 11.14 16.60
C GLY A 429 3.85 11.79 15.60
N ASN A 430 3.82 13.12 15.55
CA ASN A 430 4.77 13.90 14.79
C ASN A 430 6.08 14.04 15.58
N LEU A 431 7.22 13.82 14.91
CA LEU A 431 8.53 13.92 15.54
C LEU A 431 8.99 15.37 15.54
N SER A 432 8.90 16.05 16.68
CA SER A 432 9.52 17.37 16.86
C SER A 432 11.04 17.20 16.95
N SER A 433 11.77 17.92 16.11
CA SER A 433 13.24 17.96 16.14
C SER A 433 13.69 19.36 16.54
N GLN A 434 14.98 19.54 16.86
CA GLN A 434 15.53 20.88 17.14
C GLN A 434 15.29 21.88 16.00
N MET A 435 15.10 21.39 14.76
CA MET A 435 14.91 22.17 13.53
C MET A 435 13.43 22.36 13.15
N VAL A 436 12.54 21.41 13.52
CA VAL A 436 11.11 21.46 13.21
C VAL A 436 10.32 21.25 14.49
N ASN A 437 9.77 22.35 15.03
CA ASN A 437 8.87 22.32 16.16
C ASN A 437 7.42 22.38 15.66
N TYR A 438 6.69 21.29 15.86
CA TYR A 438 5.25 21.29 15.63
C TYR A 438 4.56 21.96 16.83
N GLU A 439 4.02 23.16 16.62
CA GLU A 439 3.25 23.88 17.64
C GLU A 439 2.14 22.98 18.20
N GLY A 440 2.03 22.89 19.52
CA GLY A 440 1.02 22.05 20.20
C GLY A 440 1.38 20.56 20.33
N THR A 441 2.61 20.15 20.03
CA THR A 441 3.08 18.80 20.37
C THR A 441 3.84 18.79 21.70
N ASN A 442 3.47 17.88 22.60
CA ASN A 442 4.19 17.64 23.84
C ASN A 442 5.07 16.40 23.68
N GLU A 443 6.34 16.48 24.10
CA GLU A 443 7.12 15.26 24.25
C GLU A 443 6.46 14.34 25.28
N LEU A 444 6.23 13.08 24.88
CA LEU A 444 5.71 12.09 25.80
C LEU A 444 6.73 11.84 26.91
N ASN A 445 6.26 11.80 28.16
CA ASN A 445 7.16 11.54 29.26
C ASN A 445 7.84 10.15 29.08
N PRO A 446 9.11 9.99 29.51
CA PRO A 446 9.84 8.75 29.27
C PRO A 446 9.16 7.49 29.83
N ALA A 447 8.46 7.63 30.97
CA ALA A 447 7.71 6.55 31.59
C ALA A 447 6.53 6.07 30.72
N PHE A 448 5.77 6.98 30.11
CA PHE A 448 4.69 6.65 29.18
C PHE A 448 5.23 6.08 27.88
N LYS A 449 6.28 6.69 27.32
CA LYS A 449 6.96 6.19 26.11
C LYS A 449 7.50 4.76 26.30
N SER A 450 8.00 4.41 27.48
CA SER A 450 8.54 3.06 27.78
C SER A 450 7.52 1.93 27.70
N ARG A 451 6.21 2.24 27.69
CA ARG A 451 5.13 1.26 27.52
C ARG A 451 4.88 0.88 26.06
N PHE A 452 5.49 1.59 25.12
CA PHE A 452 5.31 1.39 23.70
C PHE A 452 6.57 0.84 23.05
N VAL A 453 6.39 -0.02 22.04
CA VAL A 453 7.41 -0.19 21.01
C VAL A 453 7.34 1.03 20.10
N THR A 454 8.37 1.87 20.15
CA THR A 454 8.47 3.05 19.28
C THR A 454 9.01 2.62 17.91
N ILE A 455 8.26 2.90 16.84
CA ILE A 455 8.65 2.64 15.46
C ILE A 455 8.81 3.98 14.75
N GLU A 456 10.02 4.27 14.28
CA GLU A 456 10.28 5.43 13.45
C GLU A 456 9.89 5.14 12.00
N TYR A 457 8.89 5.86 11.51
CA TYR A 457 8.36 5.73 10.16
C TYR A 457 8.36 7.09 9.45
N ASN A 458 9.28 7.22 8.49
CA ASN A 458 9.56 8.43 7.73
C ASN A 458 9.36 8.15 6.23
N TYR A 459 10.12 8.81 5.37
CA TYR A 459 10.00 8.66 3.93
C TYR A 459 10.77 7.43 3.40
N VAL A 460 10.20 6.81 2.36
CA VAL A 460 10.77 5.67 1.62
C VAL A 460 12.19 5.92 1.11
N SER A 461 12.93 4.84 0.85
CA SER A 461 14.32 4.94 0.40
C SER A 461 14.42 5.33 -1.08
N GLN A 462 15.46 6.09 -1.39
CA GLN A 462 15.83 6.49 -2.75
C GLN A 462 17.31 6.89 -2.74
N LYS A 463 18.08 6.44 -3.73
CA LYS A 463 19.45 6.96 -3.91
C LYS A 463 19.39 8.40 -4.40
N THR A 464 20.27 9.25 -3.90
CA THR A 464 20.30 10.69 -4.21
C THR A 464 21.27 11.05 -5.35
N THR A 465 22.05 10.09 -5.84
CA THR A 465 23.08 10.28 -6.88
C THR A 465 23.02 9.19 -7.96
N GLY A 466 23.58 9.49 -9.13
CA GLY A 466 23.65 8.61 -10.29
C GLY A 466 22.48 8.80 -11.29
N SER A 467 22.68 8.32 -12.51
CA SER A 467 21.64 8.24 -13.55
C SER A 467 20.77 6.99 -13.35
N LEU A 468 19.65 6.88 -14.07
CA LEU A 468 18.83 5.66 -14.07
C LEU A 468 19.58 4.44 -14.65
N GLU A 469 20.40 4.64 -15.68
CA GLU A 469 21.11 3.56 -16.38
C GLU A 469 22.25 2.96 -15.55
N ASP A 470 22.88 3.77 -14.69
CA ASP A 470 24.05 3.37 -13.88
C ASP A 470 23.68 2.77 -12.51
N GLN A 471 22.41 2.41 -12.30
CA GLN A 471 21.95 1.89 -11.00
C GLN A 471 22.36 0.42 -10.78
N GLU A 472 23.26 0.18 -9.83
CA GLU A 472 23.67 -1.19 -9.43
C GLU A 472 22.57 -2.01 -8.76
N PHE A 473 21.68 -1.35 -8.00
CA PHE A 473 20.62 -1.99 -7.19
C PHE A 473 19.31 -1.20 -7.32
N PRO A 474 18.59 -1.33 -8.46
CA PRO A 474 17.35 -0.59 -8.71
C PRO A 474 16.27 -0.85 -7.64
N GLU A 475 16.24 -2.05 -7.05
CA GLU A 475 15.24 -2.48 -6.07
C GLU A 475 15.26 -1.67 -4.76
N LYS A 476 16.36 -0.96 -4.48
CA LYS A 476 16.49 -0.07 -3.31
C LYS A 476 15.83 1.30 -3.52
N ASN A 477 15.52 1.65 -4.77
CA ASN A 477 14.86 2.90 -5.15
C ASN A 477 13.34 2.76 -5.00
N GLU A 478 12.91 2.59 -3.76
CA GLU A 478 11.51 2.35 -3.41
C GLU A 478 10.60 3.53 -3.76
N LEU A 479 11.09 4.78 -3.63
CA LEU A 479 10.31 5.94 -4.03
C LEU A 479 10.03 5.94 -5.54
N PHE A 480 11.04 5.63 -6.35
CA PHE A 480 10.87 5.49 -7.78
C PHE A 480 9.87 4.39 -8.13
N ARG A 481 9.91 3.24 -7.43
CA ARG A 481 8.91 2.18 -7.57
C ARG A 481 7.48 2.66 -7.28
N VAL A 482 7.27 3.49 -6.27
CA VAL A 482 5.95 4.10 -5.97
C VAL A 482 5.48 5.00 -7.11
N ILE A 483 6.38 5.81 -7.68
CA ILE A 483 6.09 6.70 -8.81
C ILE A 483 5.69 5.88 -10.04
N ILE A 484 6.46 4.84 -10.38
CA ILE A 484 6.18 3.97 -11.53
C ILE A 484 4.86 3.20 -11.34
N ALA A 485 4.60 2.64 -10.15
CA ALA A 485 3.34 1.96 -9.86
C ALA A 485 2.11 2.89 -9.96
N ARG A 486 2.28 4.20 -9.74
CA ARG A 486 1.21 5.20 -9.93
C ARG A 486 0.93 5.49 -11.40
N LEU A 487 1.94 5.42 -12.26
CA LEU A 487 1.83 5.75 -13.68
C LEU A 487 1.49 4.53 -14.57
N ALA A 488 1.82 3.33 -14.11
CA ALA A 488 1.55 2.10 -14.86
C ALA A 488 0.05 1.80 -14.98
N ASP A 489 -0.34 1.15 -16.07
CA ASP A 489 -1.69 0.63 -16.30
C ASP A 489 -1.97 -0.62 -15.45
N LYS A 490 -3.20 -1.12 -15.48
CA LYS A 490 -3.61 -2.32 -14.72
C LYS A 490 -2.87 -3.59 -15.09
N ASN A 491 -2.25 -3.64 -16.27
CA ASN A 491 -1.51 -4.78 -16.79
C ASN A 491 0.00 -4.66 -16.52
N GLY A 492 0.45 -3.54 -15.92
CA GLY A 492 1.85 -3.27 -15.61
C GLY A 492 2.61 -2.55 -16.72
N ASN A 493 1.94 -2.11 -17.79
CA ASN A 493 2.57 -1.37 -18.88
C ASN A 493 2.64 0.12 -18.56
N LEU A 494 3.59 0.82 -19.18
CA LEU A 494 3.76 2.27 -19.00
C LEU A 494 3.70 2.97 -20.35
N HIS A 495 2.89 4.03 -20.43
CA HIS A 495 2.77 4.87 -21.63
C HIS A 495 3.25 6.27 -21.27
N VAL A 496 4.37 6.68 -21.87
CA VAL A 496 5.00 7.97 -21.57
C VAL A 496 5.56 8.62 -22.83
N PRO A 497 5.56 9.96 -22.94
CA PRO A 497 6.20 10.67 -24.04
C PRO A 497 7.71 10.51 -23.93
N ASP A 498 8.41 10.19 -25.02
CA ASP A 498 9.89 10.01 -25.03
C ASP A 498 10.39 9.20 -23.83
N SER A 499 10.27 7.86 -23.93
CA SER A 499 10.46 6.95 -22.79
C SER A 499 11.78 7.16 -22.06
N LYS A 500 12.87 7.38 -22.79
CA LYS A 500 14.22 7.55 -22.21
C LYS A 500 14.33 8.85 -21.41
N ARG A 501 13.91 9.97 -22.00
CA ARG A 501 13.99 11.28 -21.34
C ARG A 501 13.09 11.31 -20.12
N THR A 502 11.84 10.88 -20.26
CA THR A 502 10.83 10.99 -19.20
C THR A 502 11.13 10.08 -18.02
N LEU A 503 11.63 8.85 -18.25
CA LEU A 503 12.03 7.97 -17.15
C LEU A 503 13.21 8.53 -16.35
N GLU A 504 14.19 9.14 -17.02
CA GLU A 504 15.30 9.81 -16.35
C GLU A 504 14.84 11.05 -15.58
N GLU A 505 13.91 11.84 -16.13
CA GLU A 505 13.29 12.97 -15.41
C GLU A 505 12.49 12.51 -14.18
N LEU A 506 11.70 11.44 -14.27
CA LEU A 506 11.00 10.84 -13.13
C LEU A 506 11.97 10.29 -12.07
N PHE A 507 13.10 9.73 -12.50
CA PHE A 507 14.14 9.28 -11.59
C PHE A 507 14.77 10.46 -10.85
N ARG A 508 15.15 11.53 -11.55
CA ARG A 508 15.66 12.77 -10.94
C ARG A 508 14.62 13.44 -10.04
N PHE A 509 13.34 13.35 -10.38
CA PHE A 509 12.26 13.83 -9.52
C PHE A 509 12.23 13.07 -8.20
N SER A 510 12.38 11.74 -8.22
CA SER A 510 12.50 10.94 -7.00
C SER A 510 13.73 11.32 -6.15
N GLN A 511 14.86 11.63 -6.80
CA GLN A 511 16.07 12.10 -6.12
C GLN A 511 15.87 13.46 -5.44
N LEU A 512 15.27 14.42 -6.16
CA LEU A 512 14.89 15.73 -5.64
C LEU A 512 14.00 15.60 -4.40
N CYS A 513 12.97 14.74 -4.48
CA CYS A 513 12.09 14.46 -3.35
C CYS A 513 12.88 13.96 -2.14
N LYS A 514 13.80 13.02 -2.34
CA LYS A 514 14.59 12.47 -1.24
C LYS A 514 15.54 13.50 -0.61
N VAL A 515 16.17 14.36 -1.41
CA VAL A 515 17.05 15.42 -0.89
C VAL A 515 16.25 16.39 -0.03
N THR A 516 15.09 16.87 -0.50
CA THR A 516 14.25 17.77 0.30
C THR A 516 13.76 17.10 1.59
N GLN A 517 13.41 15.81 1.54
CA GLN A 517 13.06 15.03 2.72
C GLN A 517 14.22 14.89 3.70
N ASN A 518 15.43 14.58 3.25
CA ASN A 518 16.60 14.45 4.12
C ASN A 518 16.95 15.79 4.81
N VAL A 519 16.81 16.90 4.10
CA VAL A 519 17.02 18.25 4.64
C VAL A 519 15.99 18.56 5.72
N PHE A 520 14.70 18.30 5.44
CA PHE A 520 13.62 18.45 6.40
C PHE A 520 13.79 17.58 7.66
N MET A 521 14.43 16.41 7.51
CA MET A 521 14.76 15.51 8.62
C MET A 521 16.04 15.90 9.39
N GLY A 522 16.78 16.92 8.93
CA GLY A 522 18.09 17.28 9.50
C GLY A 522 19.21 16.26 9.25
N LYS A 523 18.99 15.27 8.37
CA LYS A 523 19.94 14.16 8.08
C LYS A 523 21.04 14.52 7.08
N TRP A 524 21.00 15.72 6.50
CA TRP A 524 22.00 16.19 5.54
C TRP A 524 23.39 16.39 6.17
N LYS A 525 23.48 16.47 7.52
CA LYS A 525 24.75 16.61 8.27
C LYS A 525 25.63 15.35 8.25
N ASP A 526 25.06 14.18 7.95
CA ASP A 526 25.78 12.89 7.94
C ASP A 526 26.40 12.54 6.57
N ASP A 527 25.97 13.21 5.48
CA ASP A 527 26.50 12.98 4.14
C ASP A 527 27.75 13.85 3.89
N GLU A 528 28.93 13.23 3.87
CA GLU A 528 30.23 13.90 3.64
C GLU A 528 30.31 14.66 2.30
N ALA A 529 29.44 14.34 1.34
CA ALA A 529 29.42 14.92 0.00
C ALA A 529 28.80 16.34 -0.09
N GLN A 530 28.26 16.89 1.01
CA GLN A 530 27.64 18.23 1.03
C GLN A 530 28.36 19.24 1.94
N LYS A 531 29.54 18.90 2.49
CA LYS A 531 30.30 19.78 3.40
C LYS A 531 30.94 21.02 2.75
N ASP A 532 30.89 21.17 1.42
CA ASP A 532 31.57 22.26 0.70
C ASP A 532 30.75 23.56 0.55
N PHE A 533 29.54 23.66 1.11
CA PHE A 533 28.80 24.92 1.12
C PHE A 533 29.06 25.70 2.42
N GLY A 534 30.00 26.64 2.35
CA GLY A 534 30.29 27.63 3.40
C GLY A 534 29.23 28.75 3.51
N GLY A 535 27.95 28.40 3.64
CA GLY A 535 26.83 29.31 3.85
C GLY A 535 25.89 28.80 4.94
N ASP A 536 24.98 29.65 5.43
CA ASP A 536 23.99 29.34 6.48
C ASP A 536 23.38 27.93 6.31
N GLU A 537 23.24 27.21 7.43
CA GLU A 537 22.73 25.84 7.45
C GLU A 537 21.36 25.75 6.73
N PRO A 538 21.22 24.97 5.64
CA PRO A 538 19.95 24.85 4.94
C PRO A 538 18.93 24.13 5.84
N GLU A 539 17.84 24.83 6.16
CA GLU A 539 16.75 24.35 7.01
C GLU A 539 15.42 24.50 6.28
N LEU A 540 14.63 23.43 6.23
CA LEU A 540 13.24 23.47 5.77
C LEU A 540 12.31 23.48 6.99
N ARG A 541 11.43 24.47 7.09
CA ARG A 541 10.58 24.68 8.28
C ARG A 541 9.19 24.08 8.16
N GLU A 542 8.51 24.32 7.04
CA GLU A 542 7.09 24.01 6.88
C GLU A 542 6.83 23.06 5.72
N SER A 543 7.61 23.16 4.64
CA SER A 543 7.31 22.53 3.35
C SER A 543 8.33 21.46 2.95
N VAL A 544 7.82 20.32 2.50
CA VAL A 544 8.61 19.17 2.03
C VAL A 544 7.87 18.42 0.92
N LEU A 545 8.60 17.82 -0.02
CA LEU A 545 8.04 16.91 -1.02
C LEU A 545 7.65 15.58 -0.35
N SER A 546 6.53 15.59 0.37
CA SER A 546 5.93 14.40 0.97
C SER A 546 5.33 13.47 -0.09
N ILE A 547 5.02 12.22 0.27
CA ILE A 547 4.41 11.24 -0.64
C ILE A 547 3.10 11.80 -1.25
N ARG A 548 2.30 12.53 -0.45
CA ARG A 548 1.07 13.19 -0.92
C ARG A 548 1.35 14.22 -2.01
N ASN A 549 2.38 15.06 -1.82
CA ASN A 549 2.75 16.11 -2.78
C ASN A 549 3.31 15.50 -4.07
N ILE A 550 4.07 14.41 -3.97
CA ILE A 550 4.58 13.65 -5.12
C ILE A 550 3.42 13.13 -5.96
N LEU A 551 2.44 12.46 -5.35
CA LEU A 551 1.27 11.96 -6.06
C LEU A 551 0.47 13.10 -6.71
N HIS A 552 0.32 14.25 -6.03
CA HIS A 552 -0.36 15.41 -6.60
C HIS A 552 0.37 15.98 -7.83
N VAL A 553 1.69 16.06 -7.81
CA VAL A 553 2.50 16.49 -8.97
C VAL A 553 2.34 15.52 -10.14
N LEU A 554 2.39 14.22 -9.88
CA LEU A 554 2.21 13.19 -10.93
C LEU A 554 0.81 13.20 -11.52
N ASP A 555 -0.22 13.32 -10.70
CA ASP A 555 -1.60 13.41 -11.16
C ASP A 555 -1.78 14.69 -12.02
N ASN A 556 -1.21 15.82 -11.60
CA ASN A 556 -1.26 17.07 -12.36
C ASN A 556 -0.48 17.02 -13.69
N TRP A 557 0.56 16.19 -13.76
CA TRP A 557 1.32 15.95 -15.00
C TRP A 557 0.58 15.00 -15.95
N ASN A 558 0.07 13.88 -15.44
CA ASN A 558 -0.52 12.81 -16.24
C ASN A 558 -2.00 13.06 -16.62
N VAL A 559 -2.58 14.20 -16.23
CA VAL A 559 -3.88 14.66 -16.72
C VAL A 559 -3.70 15.21 -18.14
N GLY A 560 -3.71 14.30 -19.12
CA GLY A 560 -3.66 14.64 -20.54
C GLY A 560 -2.31 15.14 -21.06
N GLU A 561 -1.27 15.17 -20.19
CA GLU A 561 0.07 15.65 -20.50
C GLU A 561 0.06 17.04 -21.14
N GLU A 562 -0.79 17.94 -20.62
CA GLU A 562 -0.90 19.33 -21.10
C GLU A 562 0.38 20.14 -20.82
N LYS A 563 1.26 19.61 -19.98
CA LYS A 563 2.48 20.27 -19.52
C LYS A 563 3.62 19.29 -19.27
N ASP A 564 4.84 19.82 -19.26
CA ASP A 564 6.04 19.10 -18.84
C ASP A 564 6.06 18.90 -17.31
N LEU A 565 6.99 18.04 -16.85
CA LEU A 565 7.13 17.72 -15.43
C LEU A 565 7.60 18.93 -14.61
N SER A 566 8.36 19.87 -15.20
CA SER A 566 8.81 21.10 -14.54
C SER A 566 7.64 22.01 -14.17
N LYS A 567 6.73 22.25 -15.12
CA LYS A 567 5.52 23.04 -14.92
C LYS A 567 4.54 22.34 -13.99
N ALA A 568 4.44 21.00 -14.07
CA ALA A 568 3.65 20.22 -13.12
C ALA A 568 4.19 20.32 -11.68
N LEU A 569 5.52 20.31 -11.50
CA LEU A 569 6.17 20.51 -10.21
C LEU A 569 5.90 21.92 -9.65
N TRP A 570 5.94 22.94 -10.50
CA TRP A 570 5.60 24.31 -10.11
C TRP A 570 4.14 24.44 -9.66
N ASP A 571 3.20 24.05 -10.53
CA ASP A 571 1.76 24.20 -10.28
C ASP A 571 1.28 23.27 -9.16
N GLY A 572 1.84 22.06 -9.08
CA GLY A 572 1.40 21.02 -8.15
C GLY A 572 1.96 21.15 -6.74
N PHE A 573 3.07 21.88 -6.55
CA PHE A 573 3.69 21.98 -5.24
C PHE A 573 4.39 23.33 -4.98
N ILE A 574 5.38 23.73 -5.79
CA ILE A 574 6.25 24.88 -5.44
C ILE A 574 5.46 26.19 -5.31
N SER A 575 4.45 26.40 -6.15
CA SER A 575 3.60 27.60 -6.11
C SER A 575 2.73 27.71 -4.85
N SER A 576 2.50 26.59 -4.14
CA SER A 576 1.68 26.53 -2.93
C SER A 576 2.46 26.76 -1.63
N ILE A 577 3.80 26.83 -1.71
CA ILE A 577 4.66 27.01 -0.55
C ILE A 577 4.54 28.46 -0.03
N THR A 578 4.17 28.59 1.23
CA THR A 578 3.97 29.90 1.89
C THR A 578 5.26 30.47 2.47
N TYR A 579 6.18 29.61 2.91
CA TYR A 579 7.43 30.03 3.52
C TYR A 579 8.49 30.32 2.44
N PRO A 580 9.00 31.57 2.31
CA PRO A 580 9.86 31.97 1.21
C PRO A 580 11.17 31.18 1.10
N ASP A 581 11.86 30.92 2.21
CA ASP A 581 13.15 30.23 2.17
C ASP A 581 12.99 28.75 1.75
N ASP A 582 11.91 28.09 2.20
CA ASP A 582 11.58 26.72 1.78
C ASP A 582 11.34 26.68 0.27
N GLN A 583 10.57 27.65 -0.25
CA GLN A 583 10.27 27.74 -1.67
C GLN A 583 11.54 27.95 -2.50
N ASN A 584 12.38 28.91 -2.10
CA ASN A 584 13.61 29.25 -2.80
C ASN A 584 14.60 28.08 -2.76
N TYR A 585 14.71 27.38 -1.62
CA TYR A 585 15.56 26.20 -1.49
C TYR A 585 15.10 25.08 -2.42
N ILE A 586 13.82 24.69 -2.36
CA ILE A 586 13.28 23.59 -3.18
C ILE A 586 13.40 23.92 -4.67
N LEU A 587 13.14 25.18 -5.05
CA LEU A 587 13.29 25.65 -6.42
C LEU A 587 14.76 25.57 -6.89
N SER A 588 15.72 25.97 -6.04
CA SER A 588 17.15 25.85 -6.35
C SER A 588 17.59 24.40 -6.54
N GLN A 589 17.09 23.47 -5.72
CA GLN A 589 17.35 22.05 -5.89
C GLN A 589 16.69 21.52 -7.17
N GLY A 590 15.48 21.98 -7.52
CA GLY A 590 14.84 21.66 -8.79
C GLY A 590 15.76 21.98 -9.98
N VAL A 591 16.33 23.18 -10.02
CA VAL A 591 17.30 23.59 -11.06
C VAL A 591 18.53 22.68 -11.07
N ARG A 592 19.08 22.35 -9.91
CA ARG A 592 20.23 21.46 -9.78
C ARG A 592 19.98 20.06 -10.35
N PHE A 593 18.78 19.53 -10.18
CA PHE A 593 18.36 18.24 -10.75
C PHE A 593 17.89 18.33 -12.21
N GLY A 594 18.07 19.49 -12.86
CA GLY A 594 17.78 19.68 -14.28
C GLY A 594 16.34 20.06 -14.60
N PHE A 595 15.52 20.38 -13.60
CA PHE A 595 14.21 20.99 -13.81
C PHE A 595 14.34 22.49 -14.11
N PHE A 596 13.32 23.09 -14.72
CA PHE A 596 13.31 24.53 -15.06
C PHE A 596 14.49 24.98 -15.95
N PRO A 597 14.74 24.34 -17.10
CA PRO A 597 15.89 24.66 -17.93
C PRO A 597 15.76 26.05 -18.59
N LYS A 598 16.87 26.81 -18.61
CA LYS A 598 16.92 28.15 -19.24
C LYS A 598 16.51 28.14 -20.71
N GLY A 599 16.81 27.06 -21.42
CA GLY A 599 16.44 26.87 -22.83
C GLY A 599 14.93 26.82 -23.09
N GLU A 600 14.12 26.45 -22.09
CA GLU A 600 12.65 26.39 -22.19
C GLU A 600 11.97 27.67 -21.66
N GLY A 601 12.76 28.73 -21.39
CA GLY A 601 12.27 30.05 -20.98
C GLY A 601 12.10 30.22 -19.47
N TRP A 602 12.79 29.41 -18.68
CA TRP A 602 12.87 29.55 -17.22
C TRP A 602 14.07 30.41 -16.82
N ASN A 603 13.87 31.40 -15.94
CA ASN A 603 14.96 32.16 -15.33
C ASN A 603 14.84 32.11 -13.80
N VAL A 604 15.31 31.02 -13.22
CA VAL A 604 15.38 30.86 -11.78
C VAL A 604 16.71 31.42 -11.28
N GLU A 605 16.64 32.46 -10.48
CA GLU A 605 17.80 33.03 -9.78
C GLU A 605 17.85 32.51 -8.35
N THR A 606 19.06 32.24 -7.85
CA THR A 606 19.27 31.85 -6.45
C THR A 606 19.10 33.07 -5.57
N LYS A 607 18.02 33.09 -4.78
CA LYS A 607 17.73 34.12 -3.79
C LYS A 607 18.43 33.83 -2.46
N ALA A 608 18.84 34.88 -1.74
CA ALA A 608 19.40 34.74 -0.39
C ALA A 608 18.30 34.45 0.65
N THR A 609 18.71 33.93 1.81
CA THR A 609 17.81 33.69 2.96
C THR A 609 17.12 34.99 3.39
N GLY A 610 15.79 34.95 3.55
CA GLY A 610 14.95 36.09 3.93
C GLY A 610 14.35 36.90 2.77
N GLU A 611 14.62 36.51 1.52
CA GLU A 611 14.00 37.13 0.34
C GLU A 611 12.55 36.64 0.13
N ALA A 612 11.73 37.47 -0.54
CA ALA A 612 10.32 37.15 -0.77
C ALA A 612 10.11 35.93 -1.68
N THR A 613 8.94 35.30 -1.56
CA THR A 613 8.50 34.19 -2.42
C THR A 613 8.64 34.57 -3.88
N THR A 614 9.08 33.62 -4.68
CA THR A 614 9.25 33.80 -6.11
C THR A 614 7.91 33.62 -6.81
N THR A 615 7.52 34.59 -7.63
CA THR A 615 6.28 34.52 -8.40
C THR A 615 6.50 33.87 -9.77
N TYR A 616 5.42 33.39 -10.40
CA TYR A 616 5.51 32.75 -11.71
C TYR A 616 6.02 33.69 -12.80
N ASP A 617 5.64 34.97 -12.73
CA ASP A 617 6.05 35.98 -13.71
C ASP A 617 7.53 36.36 -13.58
N GLU A 618 8.14 36.22 -12.40
CA GLU A 618 9.58 36.44 -12.18
C GLU A 618 10.44 35.39 -12.88
N ILE A 619 9.98 34.13 -12.90
CA ILE A 619 10.78 32.99 -13.39
C ILE A 619 10.52 32.64 -14.85
N ARG A 620 9.62 33.34 -15.53
CA ARG A 620 9.30 33.11 -16.94
C ARG A 620 9.78 34.26 -17.81
N THR A 621 10.67 33.96 -18.75
CA THR A 621 11.13 34.94 -19.75
C THR A 621 10.20 35.03 -20.96
N CYS A 622 9.33 34.04 -21.15
CA CYS A 622 8.35 34.00 -22.24
C CYS A 622 7.08 33.23 -21.83
N PRO A 623 5.96 33.38 -22.55
CA PRO A 623 4.77 32.58 -22.32
C PRO A 623 5.07 31.08 -22.38
N TYR A 624 4.44 30.30 -21.51
CA TYR A 624 4.64 28.85 -21.46
C TYR A 624 4.06 28.18 -22.71
N HIS A 625 4.85 27.32 -23.34
CA HIS A 625 4.46 26.54 -24.49
C HIS A 625 5.09 25.17 -24.39
N TYR A 626 4.24 24.13 -24.43
CA TYR A 626 4.67 22.74 -24.40
C TYR A 626 4.20 22.04 -25.66
N VAL A 627 5.12 21.33 -26.31
CA VAL A 627 4.85 20.47 -27.45
C VAL A 627 5.14 19.06 -27.00
N ARG A 628 4.09 18.25 -26.85
CA ARG A 628 4.21 16.87 -26.41
C ARG A 628 5.01 16.04 -27.43
N PRO A 629 6.06 15.31 -27.00
CA PRO A 629 6.74 14.31 -27.81
C PRO A 629 5.83 13.12 -28.19
N LEU A 630 6.33 12.22 -29.04
CA LEU A 630 5.59 10.99 -29.35
C LEU A 630 5.54 10.07 -28.13
N THR A 631 4.35 9.55 -27.84
CA THR A 631 4.11 8.59 -26.76
C THR A 631 4.66 7.22 -27.17
N GLU A 632 5.54 6.67 -26.33
CA GLU A 632 6.06 5.31 -26.43
C GLU A 632 5.41 4.41 -25.38
N SER A 633 5.31 3.12 -25.66
CA SER A 633 4.74 2.13 -24.75
C SER A 633 5.77 1.12 -24.34
N LEU A 634 5.98 1.03 -23.03
CA LEU A 634 6.84 0.06 -22.37
C LEU A 634 5.96 -1.09 -21.87
N SER A 635 6.43 -2.31 -22.10
CA SER A 635 5.75 -3.52 -21.63
C SER A 635 5.93 -3.71 -20.13
N TYR A 636 5.12 -4.57 -19.52
CA TYR A 636 5.32 -4.97 -18.13
C TYR A 636 6.72 -5.49 -17.83
N LEU A 637 7.37 -6.16 -18.80
CA LEU A 637 8.71 -6.70 -18.64
C LEU A 637 9.76 -5.58 -18.57
N ASP A 638 9.61 -4.56 -19.44
CA ASP A 638 10.45 -3.36 -19.40
C ASP A 638 10.34 -2.65 -18.04
N VAL A 639 9.11 -2.52 -17.52
CA VAL A 639 8.83 -1.89 -16.22
C VAL A 639 9.40 -2.73 -15.07
N VAL A 640 9.30 -4.06 -15.12
CA VAL A 640 9.90 -4.95 -14.14
C VAL A 640 11.43 -4.81 -14.14
N HIS A 641 12.07 -4.78 -15.31
CA HIS A 641 13.52 -4.58 -15.42
C HIS A 641 13.96 -3.21 -14.89
N LEU A 642 13.14 -2.19 -15.12
CA LEU A 642 13.38 -0.82 -14.65
C LEU A 642 13.36 -0.74 -13.11
N VAL A 643 12.40 -1.41 -12.47
CA VAL A 643 12.17 -1.30 -11.02
C VAL A 643 13.02 -2.30 -10.22
N PHE A 644 13.19 -3.52 -10.71
CA PHE A 644 13.81 -4.63 -9.98
C PHE A 644 15.18 -5.05 -10.56
N GLY A 645 15.63 -4.43 -11.65
CA GLY A 645 16.88 -4.75 -12.35
C GLY A 645 16.70 -5.82 -13.43
N LYS A 646 17.75 -6.08 -14.22
CA LYS A 646 17.69 -6.97 -15.41
C LYS A 646 17.63 -8.48 -15.11
N GLY A 647 17.44 -8.86 -13.85
CA GLY A 647 17.40 -10.27 -13.41
C GLY A 647 18.62 -11.10 -13.82
N THR A 648 18.47 -12.42 -13.82
CA THR A 648 19.51 -13.35 -14.29
C THR A 648 19.41 -13.51 -15.81
N PRO A 649 20.43 -13.12 -16.61
CA PRO A 649 20.35 -13.26 -18.06
C PRO A 649 20.37 -14.73 -18.48
N ARG A 650 19.63 -15.08 -19.54
CA ARG A 650 19.64 -16.42 -20.13
C ARG A 650 20.98 -16.67 -20.84
N LYS A 651 21.91 -17.34 -20.15
CA LYS A 651 23.29 -17.57 -20.66
C LYS A 651 23.40 -18.73 -21.66
N ALA A 652 22.49 -19.71 -21.63
CA ALA A 652 22.51 -20.87 -22.51
C ALA A 652 21.11 -21.43 -22.76
N PHE A 653 20.96 -22.21 -23.85
CA PHE A 653 19.75 -23.01 -24.05
C PHE A 653 19.65 -24.06 -22.93
N SER A 654 18.60 -23.99 -22.11
CA SER A 654 18.25 -25.06 -21.17
C SER A 654 17.97 -26.36 -21.93
N LYS A 655 18.05 -27.52 -21.26
CA LYS A 655 17.75 -28.80 -21.92
C LYS A 655 16.33 -28.79 -22.47
N GLU A 656 15.39 -28.25 -21.71
CA GLU A 656 13.98 -28.13 -22.11
C GLU A 656 13.81 -27.22 -23.33
N LEU A 657 14.57 -26.10 -23.42
CA LEU A 657 14.53 -25.20 -24.58
C LEU A 657 15.15 -25.84 -25.83
N LYS A 658 16.23 -26.64 -25.68
CA LYS A 658 16.83 -27.38 -26.80
C LYS A 658 15.87 -28.44 -27.35
N GLU A 659 15.21 -29.15 -26.46
CA GLU A 659 14.18 -30.14 -26.80
C GLU A 659 12.97 -29.48 -27.47
N ALA A 660 12.48 -28.35 -26.93
CA ALA A 660 11.35 -27.61 -27.49
C ALA A 660 11.63 -27.03 -28.89
N LEU A 661 12.87 -26.62 -29.16
CA LEU A 661 13.29 -26.10 -30.45
C LEU A 661 13.64 -27.19 -31.47
N GLU A 662 13.65 -28.48 -31.08
CA GLU A 662 14.09 -29.62 -31.90
C GLU A 662 15.49 -29.39 -32.50
N ILE A 663 16.40 -28.80 -31.72
CA ILE A 663 17.79 -28.58 -32.15
C ILE A 663 18.58 -29.84 -31.80
N ASP A 664 18.97 -30.63 -32.80
CA ASP A 664 19.88 -31.76 -32.62
C ASP A 664 21.24 -31.27 -32.07
N ASN A 665 21.90 -32.07 -31.24
CA ASN A 665 23.23 -31.73 -30.67
C ASN A 665 24.30 -31.45 -31.75
N ASP A 666 24.05 -31.84 -33.01
CA ASP A 666 24.92 -31.64 -34.17
C ASP A 666 24.70 -30.30 -34.91
N ASP A 667 23.66 -29.52 -34.56
CA ASP A 667 23.30 -28.24 -35.24
C ASP A 667 23.79 -26.97 -34.51
N LEU A 668 24.63 -27.11 -33.48
CA LEU A 668 25.50 -26.00 -33.08
C LEU A 668 26.34 -25.64 -34.31
N PRO A 669 26.52 -24.35 -34.67
CA PRO A 669 27.38 -24.00 -35.78
C PRO A 669 28.80 -24.46 -35.42
N GLN A 670 29.18 -25.66 -35.87
CA GLN A 670 30.57 -25.96 -36.16
C GLN A 670 30.96 -24.85 -37.11
N ILE A 671 31.72 -23.88 -36.61
CA ILE A 671 32.37 -22.91 -37.48
C ILE A 671 33.15 -23.78 -38.46
N ASP A 672 32.66 -23.83 -39.70
CA ASP A 672 33.33 -24.55 -40.78
C ASP A 672 34.80 -24.13 -40.73
N GLY A 673 35.75 -25.06 -40.72
CA GLY A 673 37.15 -24.76 -40.43
C GLY A 673 37.72 -23.66 -41.32
N LYS A 674 37.12 -23.47 -42.51
CA LYS A 674 37.37 -22.35 -43.42
C LYS A 674 36.89 -20.99 -42.90
N LYS A 675 35.70 -20.93 -42.31
CA LYS A 675 35.12 -19.70 -41.74
C LYS A 675 35.87 -19.27 -40.47
N TYR A 676 36.40 -20.24 -39.72
CA TYR A 676 37.31 -19.96 -38.60
C TYR A 676 38.62 -19.39 -39.10
N GLN A 677 39.21 -19.98 -40.16
CA GLN A 677 40.41 -19.46 -40.81
C GLN A 677 40.20 -18.08 -41.44
N GLU A 678 39.03 -17.78 -42.01
CA GLU A 678 38.71 -16.45 -42.55
C GLU A 678 38.57 -15.41 -41.42
N LEU A 679 37.92 -15.75 -40.31
CA LEU A 679 37.81 -14.86 -39.14
C LEU A 679 39.16 -14.65 -38.46
N ASP A 680 39.98 -15.69 -38.34
CA ASP A 680 41.35 -15.63 -37.81
C ASP A 680 42.27 -14.82 -38.73
N GLN A 681 42.13 -14.96 -40.05
CA GLN A 681 42.81 -14.10 -41.02
C GLN A 681 42.35 -12.64 -40.91
N GLN A 682 41.05 -12.37 -40.75
CA GLN A 682 40.53 -11.01 -40.58
C GLN A 682 41.00 -10.38 -39.26
N LEU A 683 41.05 -11.13 -38.17
CA LEU A 683 41.61 -10.71 -36.89
C LEU A 683 43.11 -10.43 -37.00
N SER A 684 43.87 -11.33 -37.64
CA SER A 684 45.31 -11.10 -37.88
C SER A 684 45.56 -9.87 -38.76
N HIS A 685 44.67 -9.59 -39.72
CA HIS A 685 44.77 -8.41 -40.58
C HIS A 685 44.43 -7.11 -39.85
N LEU A 686 43.58 -7.17 -38.82
CA LEU A 686 43.27 -6.05 -37.93
C LEU A 686 44.41 -5.82 -36.93
N GLU A 687 44.96 -6.87 -36.34
CA GLU A 687 46.15 -6.79 -35.46
C GLU A 687 47.41 -6.32 -36.22
N HIS A 688 47.53 -6.64 -37.51
CA HIS A 688 48.60 -6.17 -38.39
C HIS A 688 48.22 -4.96 -39.24
N SER A 689 47.07 -4.34 -39.01
CA SER A 689 46.71 -3.11 -39.71
C SER A 689 47.72 -2.03 -39.30
N LYS A 690 48.40 -1.49 -40.31
CA LYS A 690 49.48 -0.52 -40.16
C LYS A 690 49.05 0.72 -39.36
N ASP A 691 47.76 1.05 -39.42
CA ASP A 691 47.14 2.16 -38.68
C ASP A 691 47.09 1.92 -37.16
N LEU A 692 46.93 0.68 -36.68
CA LEU A 692 46.94 0.37 -35.24
C LEU A 692 48.37 0.34 -34.67
N LEU A 693 49.35 -0.13 -35.45
CA LEU A 693 50.77 -0.10 -35.08
C LEU A 693 51.32 1.33 -35.10
N GLU A 694 50.98 2.14 -36.11
CA GLU A 694 51.33 3.58 -36.13
C GLU A 694 50.63 4.37 -35.00
N TYR A 695 49.42 3.98 -34.58
CA TYR A 695 48.73 4.59 -33.44
C TYR A 695 49.34 4.20 -32.07
N MET A 696 49.89 2.99 -31.94
CA MET A 696 50.60 2.55 -30.73
C MET A 696 52.04 3.07 -30.65
N GLU A 697 52.73 3.23 -31.79
CA GLU A 697 54.07 3.84 -31.82
C GLU A 697 54.01 5.38 -31.67
N GLY A 698 52.91 6.04 -32.05
CA GLY A 698 52.75 7.50 -31.94
C GLY A 698 52.44 8.05 -30.54
N ASN A 699 51.97 7.23 -29.59
CA ASN A 699 51.60 7.66 -28.24
C ASN A 699 52.64 7.30 -27.15
N GLY A 700 53.83 6.86 -27.56
CA GLY A 700 54.95 6.54 -26.66
C GLY A 700 55.92 7.70 -26.39
N GLU A 701 55.79 8.83 -27.09
CA GLU A 701 56.68 9.99 -26.95
C GLU A 701 55.90 11.25 -26.54
N ASP A 702 55.49 11.31 -25.26
CA ASP A 702 55.35 12.58 -24.54
C ASP A 702 55.54 12.31 -23.04
N VAL A 703 56.79 12.01 -22.68
CA VAL A 703 57.34 12.26 -21.34
C VAL A 703 58.60 13.09 -21.53
N GLN A 704 58.46 14.41 -21.35
CA GLN A 704 59.49 15.27 -20.73
C GLN A 704 58.82 16.25 -19.78
#